data_AF-A0A439P2X7-F1
#
_entry.id   AF-A0A439P2X7-F1
#
_cell.length_a   1.000
_cell.length_b   1.000
_cell.length_c   1.000
_cell.angle_alpha   90.00
_cell.angle_beta   90.00
_cell.angle_gamma   90.00
#
_symmetry.space_group_name_H-M   'P 1'
#
loop_
_entity.id
_entity.type
_entity.pdbx_description
1 polymer ?
#
loop_
_entity_poly.entity_id
_entity_poly.type
_entity_poly.pdbx_seq_one_letter_code
_entity_poly.pdbx_strand_id
1 'polypeptide(L)'
;MSALIGQGCVDARVVDELLPKGTPLPDEDLLWDYKESLPRLVSNPSQEVKEEYAYKMGEIVKDTVSFYNTYGGYLIIGVRDADRSVCGFSEDFDVNDLCKKVFGATRETVDAKFRLVPLDDCGAGRTIGILYIPPRPKDRDPVQFLKDAPASGTGKRAYQANDIYMRSREECRRATTSVDFALLFNRERVGAAALSSETRYIENNLPAKDPNLIEFVGREEQLDDLWRWFVDRYTAVKLLSGSGGVGKTSIAWTFCDAVSRNPPSGLAKVIWLTAKRKTYAALLGGYVDIAHTHFADLTSLLLAMLGELGVPDSQIPEDPSREELIEECIAAIKSWPCLLVVDDIDSLQSEQQYDVFRTIATIFDRVIASGATRARALLTARLNLGAAPGQLTQVSGLPLEAFAEYATSTAEAINAPLPNGPARALEIKRLHEASNGSPLFAASILRLVALGEPISRAIKQYKGAEGEEVRRFAFEREIENLTDSQLRLLFAAVHLRDCSVADLVEATHSNRTVVRDDIAALRNYHLMSLGTPLDGFAREDPLVSIPAEIAVMSDIIRKKIADPKRIEANCAKLNRKSEATDSETSRLFQRVVRYWAEDDFSLAVEAAEHASKKIPTNPDVWCLLGRAYLKVPDPDARKADAALRKAAELGSERPELIPLRMEAKEILGDWMGIIHLLEGRSRLSANDTLMLGRANQALGDDHARGASWASAESFYLRGATVIRQAFIDHRAHGLVEPLKSLKFDLTVAYVSAVAHRARRDDEKIEVWDAAARAWQFEVHHRGTAALGINAAADWSAAALRRPRADEATLRRLTTLANALKMLVANIEMHGSGWQSIAKLGSDIASAVSARAQTYEARLRAG
;
A
#
# COMPACT_ATOMS: atom_id res chain seq x y z
N MET A 1 -32.77 -40.90 -6.48
CA MET A 1 -31.55 -40.14 -6.89
C MET A 1 -30.22 -40.90 -6.84
N SER A 2 -29.65 -41.30 -5.69
CA SER A 2 -28.29 -41.91 -5.63
C SER A 2 -28.08 -43.14 -6.56
N ALA A 3 -29.09 -44.00 -6.70
CA ALA A 3 -29.05 -45.13 -7.64
C ALA A 3 -28.97 -44.69 -9.12
N LEU A 4 -29.63 -43.59 -9.49
CA LEU A 4 -29.60 -43.04 -10.86
C LEU A 4 -28.22 -42.46 -11.19
N ILE A 5 -27.57 -41.81 -10.20
CA ILE A 5 -26.19 -41.32 -10.32
C ILE A 5 -25.23 -42.49 -10.55
N GLY A 6 -25.34 -43.56 -9.76
CA GLY A 6 -24.51 -44.76 -9.94
C GLY A 6 -24.66 -45.43 -11.31
N GLN A 7 -25.81 -45.28 -11.97
CA GLN A 7 -26.07 -45.76 -13.32
C GLN A 7 -25.69 -44.77 -14.42
N GLY A 8 -25.34 -43.52 -14.08
CA GLY A 8 -25.09 -42.45 -15.05
C GLY A 8 -26.32 -42.11 -15.91
N CYS A 9 -27.52 -42.19 -15.32
CA CYS A 9 -28.79 -41.95 -16.01
C CYS A 9 -28.95 -40.47 -16.37
N VAL A 10 -29.38 -40.16 -17.61
CA VAL A 10 -29.64 -38.80 -18.13
C VAL A 10 -30.96 -38.75 -18.92
N ASP A 11 -31.91 -39.62 -18.60
CA ASP A 11 -33.21 -39.74 -19.28
C ASP A 11 -34.37 -39.22 -18.42
N ALA A 12 -35.61 -39.41 -18.89
CA ALA A 12 -36.83 -38.93 -18.25
C ALA A 12 -36.98 -39.36 -16.78
N ARG A 13 -36.38 -40.48 -16.36
CA ARG A 13 -36.43 -40.93 -14.96
C ARG A 13 -35.87 -39.91 -13.97
N VAL A 14 -34.87 -39.12 -14.39
CA VAL A 14 -34.31 -38.04 -13.55
C VAL A 14 -35.31 -36.89 -13.43
N VAL A 15 -36.00 -36.58 -14.52
CA VAL A 15 -37.02 -35.52 -14.56
C VAL A 15 -38.23 -35.93 -13.75
N ASP A 16 -38.68 -37.17 -13.83
CA ASP A 16 -39.84 -37.66 -13.07
C ASP A 16 -39.64 -37.57 -11.55
N GLU A 17 -38.39 -37.76 -11.09
CA GLU A 17 -38.00 -37.68 -9.68
C GLU A 17 -37.83 -36.23 -9.18
N LEU A 18 -37.22 -35.34 -9.98
CA LEU A 18 -36.90 -33.96 -9.57
C LEU A 18 -37.97 -32.94 -9.98
N LEU A 19 -38.79 -33.26 -10.97
CA LEU A 19 -39.91 -32.46 -11.46
C LEU A 19 -41.19 -33.33 -11.51
N PRO A 20 -41.67 -33.86 -10.36
CA PRO A 20 -42.89 -34.66 -10.34
C PRO A 20 -44.06 -33.84 -10.90
N LYS A 21 -44.73 -34.37 -11.94
CA LYS A 21 -45.79 -33.67 -12.69
C LYS A 21 -45.34 -32.33 -13.29
N GLY A 22 -44.06 -32.20 -13.62
CA GLY A 22 -43.48 -31.00 -14.21
C GLY A 22 -43.32 -29.82 -13.26
N THR A 23 -43.42 -30.05 -11.94
CA THR A 23 -43.16 -29.03 -10.92
C THR A 23 -41.85 -29.35 -10.21
N PRO A 24 -40.84 -28.47 -10.21
CA PRO A 24 -39.58 -28.70 -9.49
C PRO A 24 -39.82 -28.94 -8.00
N LEU A 25 -39.01 -29.81 -7.40
CA LEU A 25 -38.95 -29.94 -5.94
C LEU A 25 -38.62 -28.57 -5.30
N PRO A 26 -39.19 -28.27 -4.12
CA PRO A 26 -39.06 -26.96 -3.50
C PRO A 26 -37.62 -26.62 -3.12
N ASP A 27 -36.84 -27.64 -2.76
CA ASP A 27 -35.50 -27.49 -2.21
C ASP A 27 -34.44 -28.05 -3.18
N GLU A 28 -33.25 -27.47 -3.11
CA GLU A 28 -32.04 -28.08 -3.66
C GLU A 28 -31.41 -29.02 -2.63
N ASP A 29 -30.53 -29.93 -3.06
CA ASP A 29 -29.91 -30.86 -2.14
C ASP A 29 -28.49 -31.24 -2.58
N LEU A 30 -27.88 -32.15 -1.84
CA LEU A 30 -26.54 -32.71 -2.06
C LEU A 30 -26.35 -33.33 -3.45
N LEU A 31 -27.44 -33.73 -4.11
CA LEU A 31 -27.40 -34.51 -5.36
C LEU A 31 -27.96 -33.75 -6.58
N TRP A 32 -28.59 -32.59 -6.40
CA TRP A 32 -29.10 -31.79 -7.51
C TRP A 32 -29.08 -30.30 -7.22
N ASP A 33 -29.05 -29.52 -8.29
CA ASP A 33 -29.12 -28.06 -8.30
C ASP A 33 -29.91 -27.61 -9.55
N TYR A 34 -30.62 -26.50 -9.46
CA TYR A 34 -31.39 -25.91 -10.55
C TYR A 34 -30.63 -24.74 -11.15
N LYS A 35 -30.68 -24.57 -12.47
CA LYS A 35 -30.15 -23.38 -13.16
C LYS A 35 -31.15 -22.91 -14.21
N GLU A 36 -31.24 -21.60 -14.39
CA GLU A 36 -32.11 -21.03 -15.42
C GLU A 36 -31.55 -21.30 -16.84
N SER A 37 -30.24 -21.18 -17.02
CA SER A 37 -29.56 -21.36 -18.31
C SER A 37 -28.09 -21.77 -18.15
N LEU A 38 -27.47 -22.24 -19.24
CA LEU A 38 -26.03 -22.50 -19.32
C LEU A 38 -25.31 -21.45 -20.18
N PRO A 39 -24.02 -21.16 -19.90
CA PRO A 39 -23.25 -20.17 -20.65
C PRO A 39 -23.04 -20.61 -22.10
N ARG A 40 -23.20 -19.65 -23.02
CA ARG A 40 -23.02 -19.84 -24.47
C ARG A 40 -22.14 -18.76 -25.07
N LEU A 41 -21.35 -19.16 -26.06
CA LEU A 41 -20.60 -18.23 -26.89
C LEU A 41 -21.31 -18.05 -28.24
N VAL A 42 -21.68 -16.81 -28.57
CA VAL A 42 -22.26 -16.46 -29.88
C VAL A 42 -21.18 -16.47 -30.97
N SER A 43 -21.56 -16.65 -32.22
CA SER A 43 -20.66 -16.55 -33.38
C SER A 43 -20.11 -15.12 -33.52
N ASN A 44 -18.78 -14.96 -33.58
CA ASN A 44 -18.06 -13.68 -33.56
C ASN A 44 -18.36 -12.81 -32.32
N PRO A 45 -18.04 -13.28 -31.11
CA PRO A 45 -18.33 -12.55 -29.88
C PRO A 45 -17.36 -11.38 -29.70
N SER A 46 -17.87 -10.26 -29.18
CA SER A 46 -17.03 -9.17 -28.67
C SER A 46 -16.16 -9.65 -27.50
N GLN A 47 -15.13 -8.88 -27.16
CA GLN A 47 -14.24 -9.22 -26.05
C GLN A 47 -15.00 -9.30 -24.71
N GLU A 48 -15.94 -8.39 -24.46
CA GLU A 48 -16.79 -8.39 -23.28
C GLU A 48 -17.65 -9.66 -23.16
N VAL A 49 -18.24 -10.12 -24.28
CA VAL A 49 -19.04 -11.35 -24.30
C VAL A 49 -18.18 -12.59 -24.06
N LYS A 50 -16.91 -12.60 -24.52
CA LYS A 50 -15.97 -13.68 -24.21
C LYS A 50 -15.64 -13.73 -22.71
N GLU A 51 -15.45 -12.57 -22.09
CA GLU A 51 -15.13 -12.46 -20.66
C GLU A 51 -16.31 -12.89 -19.79
N GLU A 52 -17.54 -12.47 -20.13
CA GLU A 52 -18.75 -12.90 -19.45
C GLU A 52 -18.99 -14.41 -19.60
N TYR A 53 -18.80 -14.96 -20.80
CA TYR A 53 -18.84 -16.40 -21.05
C TYR A 53 -17.83 -17.16 -20.19
N ALA A 54 -16.58 -16.68 -20.14
CA ALA A 54 -15.51 -17.30 -19.36
C ALA A 54 -15.85 -17.29 -17.85
N TYR A 55 -16.38 -16.18 -17.34
CA TYR A 55 -16.81 -16.06 -15.95
C TYR A 55 -17.96 -17.03 -15.61
N LYS A 56 -19.06 -17.00 -16.38
CA LYS A 56 -20.21 -17.89 -16.17
C LYS A 56 -19.84 -19.37 -16.33
N MET A 57 -18.94 -19.70 -17.25
CA MET A 57 -18.41 -21.06 -17.36
C MET A 57 -17.56 -21.45 -16.15
N GLY A 58 -16.84 -20.50 -15.54
CA GLY A 58 -16.15 -20.70 -14.27
C GLY A 58 -17.09 -21.15 -13.14
N GLU A 59 -18.30 -20.60 -13.05
CA GLU A 59 -19.32 -21.03 -12.07
C GLU A 59 -19.77 -22.47 -12.34
N ILE A 60 -20.01 -22.86 -13.60
CA ILE A 60 -20.37 -24.25 -13.94
C ILE A 60 -19.22 -25.22 -13.67
N VAL A 61 -17.97 -24.81 -13.90
CA VAL A 61 -16.77 -25.58 -13.55
C VAL A 61 -16.69 -25.79 -12.03
N LYS A 62 -16.95 -24.76 -11.23
CA LYS A 62 -17.03 -24.84 -9.76
C LYS A 62 -18.08 -25.86 -9.32
N ASP A 63 -19.28 -25.77 -9.86
CA ASP A 63 -20.38 -26.68 -9.50
C ASP A 63 -20.02 -28.11 -9.89
N THR A 64 -19.48 -28.32 -11.10
CA THR A 64 -19.03 -29.63 -11.58
C THR A 64 -18.00 -30.27 -10.65
N VAL A 65 -16.98 -29.51 -10.23
CA VAL A 65 -15.95 -30.01 -9.30
C VAL A 65 -16.53 -30.27 -7.91
N SER A 66 -17.44 -29.43 -7.42
CA SER A 66 -18.08 -29.56 -6.11
C SER A 66 -18.91 -30.85 -5.99
N PHE A 67 -19.72 -31.14 -7.02
CA PHE A 67 -20.47 -32.39 -7.12
C PHE A 67 -19.54 -33.58 -7.30
N TYR A 68 -18.54 -33.49 -8.20
CA TYR A 68 -17.58 -34.57 -8.41
C TYR A 68 -16.85 -34.97 -7.12
N ASN A 69 -16.35 -33.98 -6.37
CA ASN A 69 -15.62 -34.19 -5.11
C ASN A 69 -16.43 -34.88 -4.01
N THR A 70 -17.75 -34.73 -4.03
CA THR A 70 -18.67 -35.29 -3.05
C THR A 70 -19.31 -36.57 -3.57
N TYR A 71 -20.57 -36.51 -4.01
CA TYR A 71 -21.41 -37.67 -4.33
C TYR A 71 -21.71 -37.83 -5.82
N GLY A 72 -21.21 -36.93 -6.68
CA GLY A 72 -21.79 -36.70 -7.99
C GLY A 72 -23.16 -36.04 -7.88
N GLY A 73 -23.81 -35.79 -9.01
CA GLY A 73 -25.14 -35.16 -9.01
C GLY A 73 -25.61 -34.69 -10.37
N TYR A 74 -26.63 -33.85 -10.34
CA TYR A 74 -27.29 -33.31 -11.53
C TYR A 74 -27.44 -31.79 -11.45
N LEU A 75 -27.10 -31.06 -12.51
CA LEU A 75 -27.61 -29.70 -12.73
C LEU A 75 -28.80 -29.77 -13.68
N ILE A 76 -29.94 -29.25 -13.24
CA ILE A 76 -31.19 -29.24 -14.00
C ILE A 76 -31.42 -27.84 -14.57
N ILE A 77 -31.41 -27.74 -15.91
CA ILE A 77 -31.35 -26.48 -16.65
C ILE A 77 -32.71 -26.13 -17.24
N GLY A 78 -33.13 -24.88 -17.10
CA GLY A 78 -34.44 -24.39 -17.53
C GLY A 78 -35.44 -24.25 -16.37
N VAL A 79 -34.92 -24.08 -15.14
CA VAL A 79 -35.69 -23.80 -13.93
C VAL A 79 -35.16 -22.49 -13.34
N ARG A 80 -36.04 -21.51 -13.11
CA ARG A 80 -35.64 -20.21 -12.57
C ARG A 80 -35.48 -20.28 -11.05
N ASP A 81 -34.38 -19.75 -10.53
CA ASP A 81 -34.09 -19.82 -9.08
C ASP A 81 -35.08 -19.01 -8.23
N ALA A 82 -35.55 -17.86 -8.72
CA ALA A 82 -36.36 -16.93 -7.94
C ALA A 82 -37.77 -17.47 -7.57
N ASP A 83 -38.40 -18.22 -8.47
CA ASP A 83 -39.78 -18.70 -8.32
C ASP A 83 -39.91 -20.22 -8.52
N ARG A 84 -38.79 -20.91 -8.76
CA ARG A 84 -38.72 -22.34 -9.11
C ARG A 84 -39.68 -22.72 -10.24
N SER A 85 -39.95 -21.78 -11.16
CA SER A 85 -40.78 -22.04 -12.33
C SER A 85 -39.95 -22.66 -13.46
N VAL A 86 -40.54 -23.63 -14.16
CA VAL A 86 -39.95 -24.28 -15.33
C VAL A 86 -40.04 -23.32 -16.52
N CYS A 87 -38.95 -22.64 -16.87
CA CYS A 87 -38.90 -21.80 -18.08
C CYS A 87 -38.54 -22.60 -19.35
N GLY A 88 -37.91 -23.76 -19.18
CA GLY A 88 -37.43 -24.62 -20.26
C GLY A 88 -36.07 -24.17 -20.81
N PHE A 89 -35.34 -25.12 -21.38
CA PHE A 89 -34.04 -24.94 -22.01
C PHE A 89 -33.98 -25.80 -23.28
N SER A 90 -33.84 -25.17 -24.43
CA SER A 90 -33.84 -25.83 -25.75
C SER A 90 -32.56 -25.59 -26.55
N GLU A 91 -31.52 -25.07 -25.89
CA GLU A 91 -30.24 -24.77 -26.53
C GLU A 91 -29.25 -25.93 -26.39
N ASP A 92 -28.32 -26.04 -27.33
CA ASP A 92 -27.21 -27.00 -27.23
C ASP A 92 -26.13 -26.49 -26.27
N PHE A 93 -25.51 -27.42 -25.52
CA PHE A 93 -24.38 -27.13 -24.62
C PHE A 93 -23.21 -28.07 -24.93
N ASP A 94 -22.03 -27.50 -25.17
CA ASP A 94 -20.82 -28.28 -25.44
C ASP A 94 -20.20 -28.79 -24.13
N VAL A 95 -20.65 -29.98 -23.71
CA VAL A 95 -20.11 -30.67 -22.53
C VAL A 95 -18.60 -30.98 -22.69
N ASN A 96 -18.08 -31.13 -23.91
CA ASN A 96 -16.65 -31.36 -24.11
C ASN A 96 -15.83 -30.10 -23.79
N ASP A 97 -16.34 -28.89 -24.07
CA ASP A 97 -15.71 -27.65 -23.65
C ASP A 97 -15.68 -27.54 -22.11
N LEU A 98 -16.79 -27.89 -21.44
CA LEU A 98 -16.83 -27.98 -19.98
C LEU A 98 -15.76 -28.93 -19.44
N CYS A 99 -15.70 -30.17 -19.92
CA CYS A 99 -14.72 -31.16 -19.48
C CYS A 99 -13.27 -30.69 -19.74
N LYS A 100 -13.00 -30.04 -20.88
CA LYS A 100 -11.70 -29.43 -21.18
C LYS A 100 -11.34 -28.31 -20.20
N LYS A 101 -12.31 -27.48 -19.80
CA LYS A 101 -12.10 -26.40 -18.82
C LYS A 101 -11.90 -26.93 -17.41
N VAL A 102 -12.65 -27.95 -16.99
CA VAL A 102 -12.42 -28.67 -15.74
C VAL A 102 -11.00 -29.23 -15.72
N PHE A 103 -10.57 -29.94 -16.78
CA PHE A 103 -9.20 -30.45 -16.89
C PHE A 103 -8.17 -29.32 -16.92
N GLY A 104 -8.44 -28.22 -17.61
CA GLY A 104 -7.56 -27.05 -17.68
C GLY A 104 -7.36 -26.34 -16.34
N ALA A 105 -8.37 -26.42 -15.47
CA ALA A 105 -8.38 -25.83 -14.13
C ALA A 105 -7.83 -26.77 -13.04
N THR A 106 -7.99 -28.09 -13.19
CA THR A 106 -7.71 -29.07 -12.11
C THR A 106 -6.74 -30.19 -12.48
N ARG A 107 -6.48 -30.41 -13.78
CA ARG A 107 -5.80 -31.59 -14.34
C ARG A 107 -6.48 -32.93 -14.04
N GLU A 108 -7.74 -32.89 -13.61
CA GLU A 108 -8.58 -34.07 -13.44
C GLU A 108 -9.57 -34.19 -14.61
N THR A 109 -9.77 -35.41 -15.09
CA THR A 109 -10.78 -35.71 -16.12
C THR A 109 -12.09 -36.08 -15.45
N VAL A 110 -13.13 -35.26 -15.65
CA VAL A 110 -14.49 -35.52 -15.20
C VAL A 110 -15.35 -35.85 -16.40
N ASP A 111 -15.94 -37.04 -16.45
CA ASP A 111 -16.80 -37.50 -17.55
C ASP A 111 -18.26 -37.06 -17.36
N ALA A 112 -18.49 -35.75 -17.49
CA ALA A 112 -19.83 -35.16 -17.41
C ALA A 112 -20.64 -35.44 -18.69
N LYS A 113 -21.96 -35.57 -18.56
CA LYS A 113 -22.87 -35.85 -19.69
C LYS A 113 -24.01 -34.84 -19.71
N PHE A 114 -24.33 -34.31 -20.89
CA PHE A 114 -25.46 -33.39 -21.07
C PHE A 114 -26.50 -33.97 -22.02
N ARG A 115 -27.79 -33.83 -21.68
CA ARG A 115 -28.90 -34.23 -22.55
C ARG A 115 -30.11 -33.32 -22.38
N LEU A 116 -30.80 -33.03 -23.48
CA LEU A 116 -32.12 -32.39 -23.48
C LEU A 116 -33.21 -33.47 -23.38
N VAL A 117 -34.17 -33.25 -22.49
CA VAL A 117 -35.31 -34.15 -22.26
C VAL A 117 -36.62 -33.35 -22.40
N PRO A 118 -37.60 -33.81 -23.21
CA PRO A 118 -38.91 -33.16 -23.32
C PRO A 118 -39.75 -33.37 -22.05
N LEU A 119 -40.56 -32.36 -21.69
CA LEU A 119 -41.57 -32.41 -20.63
C LEU A 119 -42.95 -32.61 -21.26
N ASP A 120 -43.50 -33.81 -21.13
CA ASP A 120 -44.76 -34.19 -21.77
C ASP A 120 -46.01 -33.65 -21.03
N ASP A 121 -45.90 -33.33 -19.74
CA ASP A 121 -47.06 -33.02 -18.86
C ASP A 121 -47.38 -31.53 -18.65
N CYS A 122 -46.59 -30.59 -19.17
CA CYS A 122 -46.75 -29.14 -18.88
C CYS A 122 -47.51 -28.33 -19.95
N GLY A 123 -48.17 -28.96 -20.93
CA GLY A 123 -49.00 -28.28 -21.94
C GLY A 123 -48.27 -27.35 -22.91
N ALA A 124 -46.94 -27.21 -22.82
CA ALA A 124 -46.15 -26.24 -23.58
C ALA A 124 -44.94 -26.83 -24.35
N GLY A 125 -44.80 -28.16 -24.43
CA GLY A 125 -43.72 -28.79 -25.21
C GLY A 125 -42.31 -28.30 -24.86
N ARG A 126 -42.07 -28.00 -23.57
CA ARG A 126 -40.79 -27.47 -23.09
C ARG A 126 -39.77 -28.60 -22.96
N THR A 127 -38.51 -28.31 -23.21
CA THR A 127 -37.39 -29.21 -22.95
C THR A 127 -36.63 -28.76 -21.70
N ILE A 128 -36.00 -29.67 -20.99
CA ILE A 128 -35.10 -29.39 -19.86
C ILE A 128 -33.73 -29.99 -20.15
N GLY A 129 -32.69 -29.25 -19.78
CA GLY A 129 -31.32 -29.75 -19.85
C GLY A 129 -30.95 -30.51 -18.58
N ILE A 130 -30.31 -31.68 -18.73
CA ILE A 130 -29.78 -32.47 -17.63
C ILE A 130 -28.27 -32.56 -17.81
N LEU A 131 -27.52 -31.94 -16.90
CA LEU A 131 -26.07 -32.15 -16.79
C LEU A 131 -25.79 -33.15 -15.66
N TYR A 132 -25.39 -34.36 -16.02
CA TYR A 132 -24.91 -35.38 -15.10
C TYR A 132 -23.43 -35.19 -14.79
N ILE A 133 -23.10 -35.26 -13.51
CA ILE A 133 -21.73 -35.19 -12.97
C ILE A 133 -21.46 -36.49 -12.20
N PRO A 134 -20.47 -37.30 -12.58
CA PRO A 134 -20.19 -38.56 -11.91
C PRO A 134 -19.60 -38.32 -10.50
N PRO A 135 -19.75 -39.28 -9.57
CA PRO A 135 -18.95 -39.29 -8.36
C PRO A 135 -17.49 -39.56 -8.71
N ARG A 136 -16.57 -38.89 -7.98
CA ARG A 136 -15.13 -39.17 -8.02
C ARG A 136 -14.82 -40.67 -7.77
N PRO A 137 -13.73 -41.26 -8.27
CA PRO A 137 -13.32 -42.60 -7.84
C PRO A 137 -12.87 -42.66 -6.38
N LYS A 138 -12.99 -43.83 -5.73
CA LYS A 138 -12.69 -44.01 -4.29
C LYS A 138 -11.19 -43.91 -3.97
N ASP A 139 -10.36 -44.31 -4.90
CA ASP A 139 -8.91 -44.38 -4.83
C ASP A 139 -8.22 -43.04 -5.16
N ARG A 140 -8.99 -42.03 -5.58
CA ARG A 140 -8.45 -40.71 -5.94
C ARG A 140 -8.50 -39.74 -4.77
N ASP A 141 -7.89 -38.58 -4.97
CA ASP A 141 -7.98 -37.43 -4.08
C ASP A 141 -9.11 -36.49 -4.42
N PRO A 142 -9.65 -35.74 -3.44
CA PRO A 142 -10.45 -34.56 -3.71
C PRO A 142 -9.71 -33.67 -4.71
N VAL A 143 -10.44 -33.22 -5.72
CA VAL A 143 -9.91 -32.39 -6.79
C VAL A 143 -9.72 -30.98 -6.30
N GLN A 144 -8.51 -30.47 -6.46
CA GLN A 144 -8.09 -29.11 -6.15
C GLN A 144 -8.00 -28.28 -7.43
N PHE A 145 -8.38 -27.01 -7.36
CA PHE A 145 -8.13 -26.06 -8.43
C PHE A 145 -6.66 -25.66 -8.48
N LEU A 146 -6.03 -25.68 -9.65
CA LEU A 146 -4.63 -25.30 -9.84
C LEU A 146 -4.47 -23.90 -10.43
N LYS A 147 -5.59 -23.25 -10.78
CA LYS A 147 -5.65 -21.93 -11.38
C LYS A 147 -6.84 -21.17 -10.84
N ASP A 148 -6.71 -19.85 -10.83
CA ASP A 148 -7.83 -18.96 -10.55
C ASP A 148 -8.90 -19.06 -11.64
N ALA A 149 -10.17 -18.89 -11.24
CA ALA A 149 -11.25 -18.71 -12.19
C ALA A 149 -11.08 -17.40 -12.97
N PRO A 150 -11.61 -17.31 -14.20
CA PRO A 150 -11.76 -16.04 -14.90
C PRO A 150 -12.51 -15.01 -14.02
N ALA A 151 -12.05 -13.76 -14.04
CA ALA A 151 -12.70 -12.68 -13.30
C ALA A 151 -13.93 -12.16 -14.07
N SER A 152 -14.98 -11.81 -13.34
CA SER A 152 -16.08 -10.99 -13.86
C SER A 152 -15.59 -9.56 -14.18
N GLY A 153 -16.38 -8.78 -14.90
CA GLY A 153 -16.13 -7.34 -15.12
C GLY A 153 -16.01 -6.50 -13.83
N THR A 154 -16.38 -7.06 -12.67
CA THR A 154 -16.25 -6.44 -11.34
C THR A 154 -15.05 -6.97 -10.53
N GLY A 155 -14.24 -7.86 -11.10
CA GLY A 155 -13.08 -8.49 -10.44
C GLY A 155 -13.39 -9.73 -9.60
N LYS A 156 -14.67 -10.07 -9.36
CA LYS A 156 -15.06 -11.29 -8.63
C LYS A 156 -14.71 -12.56 -9.42
N ARG A 157 -14.30 -13.63 -8.73
CA ARG A 157 -13.92 -14.94 -9.29
C ARG A 157 -14.72 -16.06 -8.64
N ALA A 158 -15.07 -17.09 -9.41
CA ALA A 158 -15.84 -18.24 -8.93
C ALA A 158 -15.07 -19.11 -7.93
N TYR A 159 -13.77 -19.31 -8.17
CA TYR A 159 -12.85 -20.09 -7.35
C TYR A 159 -11.42 -19.53 -7.48
N GLN A 160 -10.54 -19.88 -6.54
CA GLN A 160 -9.13 -19.52 -6.58
C GLN A 160 -8.24 -20.76 -6.72
N ALA A 161 -6.99 -20.55 -7.14
CA ALA A 161 -5.98 -21.59 -7.12
C ALA A 161 -5.80 -22.14 -5.69
N ASN A 162 -5.59 -23.45 -5.60
CA ASN A 162 -5.45 -24.28 -4.41
C ASN A 162 -6.73 -24.48 -3.58
N ASP A 163 -7.87 -23.93 -3.98
CA ASP A 163 -9.14 -24.23 -3.32
C ASP A 163 -9.64 -25.65 -3.64
N ILE A 164 -10.27 -26.28 -2.65
CA ILE A 164 -11.01 -27.53 -2.80
C ILE A 164 -12.47 -27.22 -2.49
N TYR A 165 -13.36 -27.48 -3.46
CA TYR A 165 -14.79 -27.23 -3.31
C TYR A 165 -15.57 -28.52 -3.07
N MET A 166 -16.67 -28.39 -2.34
CA MET A 166 -17.60 -29.47 -2.04
C MET A 166 -19.04 -28.98 -2.14
N ARG A 167 -19.96 -29.89 -2.48
CA ARG A 167 -21.40 -29.65 -2.34
C ARG A 167 -21.82 -29.88 -0.89
N SER A 168 -22.44 -28.88 -0.27
CA SER A 168 -23.03 -28.94 1.07
C SER A 168 -24.48 -28.50 0.98
N ARG A 169 -25.41 -29.47 0.95
CA ARG A 169 -26.84 -29.23 0.71
C ARG A 169 -27.04 -28.38 -0.56
N GLU A 170 -27.52 -27.14 -0.42
CA GLU A 170 -27.87 -26.23 -1.50
C GLU A 170 -26.65 -25.45 -2.05
N GLU A 171 -25.50 -25.47 -1.37
CA GLU A 171 -24.35 -24.65 -1.73
C GLU A 171 -23.14 -25.44 -2.26
N CYS A 172 -22.53 -24.92 -3.32
CA CYS A 172 -21.18 -25.28 -3.75
C CYS A 172 -20.18 -24.34 -3.06
N ARG A 173 -19.61 -24.79 -1.93
CA ARG A 173 -18.69 -23.98 -1.12
C ARG A 173 -17.32 -24.61 -0.98
N ARG A 174 -16.35 -23.79 -0.58
CA ARG A 174 -15.00 -24.23 -0.25
C ARG A 174 -15.02 -25.07 1.03
N ALA A 175 -14.22 -26.14 1.05
CA ALA A 175 -13.92 -26.91 2.26
C ALA A 175 -12.95 -26.12 3.15
N THR A 176 -13.32 -25.90 4.41
CA THR A 176 -12.56 -25.07 5.37
C THR A 176 -12.52 -25.66 6.78
N THR A 177 -13.05 -26.86 6.98
CA THR A 177 -13.13 -27.48 8.30
C THR A 177 -12.63 -28.92 8.25
N SER A 178 -12.15 -29.44 9.37
CA SER A 178 -11.77 -30.84 9.49
C SER A 178 -12.93 -31.79 9.15
N VAL A 179 -14.17 -31.39 9.41
CA VAL A 179 -15.38 -32.14 9.05
C VAL A 179 -15.58 -32.17 7.53
N ASP A 180 -15.35 -31.05 6.84
CA ASP A 180 -15.42 -30.97 5.38
C ASP A 180 -14.40 -31.91 4.73
N PHE A 181 -13.14 -31.86 5.19
CA PHE A 181 -12.09 -32.73 4.69
C PHE A 181 -12.36 -34.19 5.04
N ALA A 182 -12.84 -34.47 6.26
CA ALA A 182 -13.26 -35.82 6.64
C ALA A 182 -14.34 -36.35 5.69
N LEU A 183 -15.33 -35.53 5.31
CA LEU A 183 -16.32 -35.93 4.31
C LEU A 183 -15.68 -36.19 2.94
N LEU A 184 -14.80 -35.28 2.48
CA LEU A 184 -14.15 -35.39 1.19
C LEU A 184 -13.31 -36.67 1.08
N PHE A 185 -12.61 -37.08 2.15
CA PHE A 185 -11.84 -38.32 2.19
C PHE A 185 -12.68 -39.57 2.53
N ASN A 186 -13.80 -39.43 3.24
CA ASN A 186 -14.67 -40.53 3.70
C ASN A 186 -16.16 -40.34 3.35
N ARG A 187 -16.45 -40.07 2.07
CA ARG A 187 -17.81 -39.81 1.56
C ARG A 187 -18.81 -40.97 1.69
N GLU A 188 -18.39 -42.18 2.04
CA GLU A 188 -19.29 -43.35 2.09
C GLU A 188 -20.29 -43.33 3.26
N ARG A 189 -20.20 -42.32 4.13
CA ARG A 189 -20.96 -42.23 5.38
C ARG A 189 -22.33 -41.55 5.28
N VAL A 190 -22.93 -41.42 4.10
CA VAL A 190 -24.30 -40.90 3.97
C VAL A 190 -25.25 -41.95 3.41
N GLY A 191 -26.21 -42.36 4.24
CA GLY A 191 -27.22 -43.39 3.99
C GLY A 191 -27.34 -44.38 5.17
N ALA A 192 -28.35 -45.24 5.18
CA ALA A 192 -28.59 -46.22 6.26
C ALA A 192 -27.40 -47.19 6.51
N ALA A 193 -26.48 -47.32 5.55
CA ALA A 193 -25.23 -48.08 5.67
C ALA A 193 -24.13 -47.37 6.50
N ALA A 194 -24.29 -46.09 6.83
CA ALA A 194 -23.34 -45.33 7.64
C ALA A 194 -23.35 -45.74 9.13
N LEU A 195 -24.46 -46.31 9.61
CA LEU A 195 -24.63 -46.73 11.00
C LEU A 195 -23.78 -47.96 11.39
N SER A 196 -23.16 -48.63 10.41
CA SER A 196 -22.33 -49.82 10.63
C SER A 196 -20.84 -49.64 10.30
N SER A 197 -20.38 -48.44 9.93
CA SER A 197 -18.95 -48.25 9.62
C SER A 197 -18.15 -48.06 10.91
N GLU A 198 -17.39 -49.08 11.32
CA GLU A 198 -16.37 -48.92 12.36
C GLU A 198 -15.42 -47.76 11.98
N THR A 199 -15.16 -46.88 12.93
CA THR A 199 -14.18 -45.79 12.77
C THR A 199 -12.80 -46.43 12.57
N ARG A 200 -12.35 -46.55 11.31
CA ARG A 200 -11.01 -47.04 10.99
C ARG A 200 -9.98 -46.00 11.42
N TYR A 201 -9.29 -46.27 12.52
CA TYR A 201 -8.05 -45.58 12.85
C TYR A 201 -6.92 -46.20 12.03
N ILE A 202 -6.12 -45.35 11.40
CA ILE A 202 -4.86 -45.78 10.80
C ILE A 202 -3.83 -46.02 11.92
N GLU A 203 -2.87 -46.91 11.68
CA GLU A 203 -1.75 -47.11 12.60
C GLU A 203 -1.01 -45.79 12.83
N ASN A 204 -0.73 -45.46 14.09
CA ASN A 204 -0.01 -44.24 14.45
C ASN A 204 0.65 -44.34 15.84
N ASN A 205 1.68 -43.52 16.04
CA ASN A 205 2.38 -43.35 17.33
C ASN A 205 2.24 -41.92 17.88
N LEU A 206 1.08 -41.27 17.63
CA LEU A 206 0.87 -39.89 18.07
C LEU A 206 1.04 -39.78 19.60
N PRO A 207 1.75 -38.75 20.10
CA PRO A 207 1.89 -38.54 21.53
C PRO A 207 0.52 -38.23 22.15
N ALA A 208 0.40 -38.47 23.47
CA ALA A 208 -0.79 -38.05 24.21
C ALA A 208 -1.05 -36.55 24.01
N LYS A 209 -2.33 -36.17 23.89
CA LYS A 209 -2.72 -34.76 23.77
C LYS A 209 -2.12 -33.97 24.93
N ASP A 210 -1.48 -32.84 24.63
CA ASP A 210 -0.90 -31.97 25.66
C ASP A 210 -2.01 -31.58 26.67
N PRO A 211 -1.85 -31.89 27.97
CA PRO A 211 -2.86 -31.54 28.97
C PRO A 211 -3.05 -30.02 29.12
N ASN A 212 -2.09 -29.20 28.69
CA ASN A 212 -2.22 -27.75 28.66
C ASN A 212 -3.02 -27.25 27.45
N LEU A 213 -3.32 -28.09 26.46
CA LEU A 213 -4.19 -27.79 25.32
C LEU A 213 -5.65 -28.07 25.69
N ILE A 214 -6.23 -27.14 26.46
CA ILE A 214 -7.62 -27.17 26.91
C ILE A 214 -8.55 -27.18 25.69
N GLU A 215 -8.42 -26.15 24.86
CA GLU A 215 -9.21 -25.97 23.65
C GLU A 215 -8.30 -25.54 22.48
N PHE A 216 -8.63 -26.00 21.28
CA PHE A 216 -7.92 -25.64 20.06
C PHE A 216 -8.74 -24.60 19.29
N VAL A 217 -8.24 -23.37 19.21
CA VAL A 217 -9.00 -22.20 18.75
C VAL A 217 -8.18 -21.36 17.76
N GLY A 218 -8.83 -20.85 16.71
CA GLY A 218 -8.30 -19.76 15.88
C GLY A 218 -7.14 -20.14 14.98
N ARG A 219 -7.10 -21.41 14.57
CA ARG A 219 -6.04 -21.98 13.72
C ARG A 219 -6.58 -22.66 12.47
N GLU A 220 -7.79 -22.29 12.08
CA GLU A 220 -8.52 -22.86 10.95
C GLU A 220 -7.78 -22.59 9.63
N GLU A 221 -7.21 -21.39 9.47
CA GLU A 221 -6.43 -21.03 8.28
C GLU A 221 -5.17 -21.91 8.13
N GLN A 222 -4.44 -22.17 9.22
CA GLN A 222 -3.25 -23.02 9.17
C GLN A 222 -3.63 -24.48 8.93
N LEU A 223 -4.74 -24.96 9.52
CA LEU A 223 -5.25 -26.29 9.24
C LEU A 223 -5.70 -26.44 7.78
N ASP A 224 -6.36 -25.43 7.22
CA ASP A 224 -6.76 -25.39 5.82
C ASP A 224 -5.55 -25.44 4.87
N ASP A 225 -4.49 -24.69 5.17
CA ASP A 225 -3.24 -24.74 4.41
C ASP A 225 -2.60 -26.14 4.47
N LEU A 226 -2.62 -26.80 5.63
CA LEU A 226 -2.13 -28.17 5.76
C LEU A 226 -2.97 -29.16 4.95
N TRP A 227 -4.29 -29.05 4.95
CA TRP A 227 -5.16 -29.92 4.13
C TRP A 227 -4.95 -29.70 2.64
N ARG A 228 -4.78 -28.45 2.20
CA ARG A 228 -4.45 -28.13 0.80
C ARG A 228 -3.09 -28.68 0.39
N TRP A 229 -2.08 -28.54 1.26
CA TRP A 229 -0.76 -29.13 1.05
C TRP A 229 -0.82 -30.65 0.99
N PHE A 230 -1.63 -31.27 1.82
CA PHE A 230 -1.69 -32.72 1.92
C PHE A 230 -2.12 -33.37 0.60
N VAL A 231 -3.04 -32.74 -0.16
CA VAL A 231 -3.44 -33.18 -1.50
C VAL A 231 -2.58 -32.61 -2.64
N ASP A 232 -1.63 -31.72 -2.34
CA ASP A 232 -0.79 -31.10 -3.37
C ASP A 232 0.10 -32.14 -4.05
N ARG A 233 0.20 -32.06 -5.38
CA ARG A 233 0.92 -33.06 -6.18
C ARG A 233 2.43 -32.82 -6.24
N TYR A 234 2.90 -31.66 -5.80
CA TYR A 234 4.27 -31.19 -6.08
C TYR A 234 5.10 -30.99 -4.82
N THR A 235 4.46 -30.79 -3.67
CA THR A 235 5.11 -30.40 -2.43
C THR A 235 5.01 -31.53 -1.41
N ALA A 236 6.10 -32.29 -1.25
CA ALA A 236 6.11 -33.45 -0.37
C ALA A 236 6.23 -33.09 1.11
N VAL A 237 6.82 -31.93 1.39
CA VAL A 237 7.24 -31.53 2.73
C VAL A 237 6.69 -30.14 3.08
N LYS A 238 6.19 -29.99 4.30
CA LYS A 238 5.76 -28.71 4.86
C LYS A 238 6.48 -28.44 6.18
N LEU A 239 6.82 -27.19 6.41
CA LEU A 239 7.45 -26.68 7.61
C LEU A 239 6.53 -25.67 8.28
N LEU A 240 6.13 -25.97 9.52
CA LEU A 240 5.53 -24.99 10.41
C LEU A 240 6.66 -24.21 11.10
N SER A 241 6.77 -22.92 10.80
CA SER A 241 7.78 -22.04 11.38
C SER A 241 7.15 -20.93 12.23
N GLY A 242 7.83 -20.48 13.27
CA GLY A 242 7.32 -19.43 14.16
C GLY A 242 8.02 -19.41 15.51
N SER A 243 7.81 -18.35 16.28
CA SER A 243 8.45 -18.18 17.60
C SER A 243 8.08 -19.27 18.62
N GLY A 244 8.84 -19.36 19.70
CA GLY A 244 8.54 -20.26 20.81
C GLY A 244 7.14 -19.99 21.41
N GLY A 245 6.37 -21.05 21.67
CA GLY A 245 5.09 -20.95 22.39
C GLY A 245 3.85 -20.56 21.58
N VAL A 246 3.96 -20.36 20.26
CA VAL A 246 2.82 -19.98 19.39
C VAL A 246 1.87 -21.13 19.03
N GLY A 247 2.21 -22.39 19.33
CA GLY A 247 1.34 -23.54 19.11
C GLY A 247 1.58 -24.37 17.84
N LYS A 248 2.78 -24.30 17.23
CA LYS A 248 3.16 -25.13 16.05
C LYS A 248 2.89 -26.62 16.26
N THR A 249 3.40 -27.16 17.37
CA THR A 249 3.21 -28.57 17.77
C THR A 249 1.73 -28.90 17.94
N SER A 250 0.92 -28.01 18.52
CA SER A 250 -0.52 -28.20 18.69
C SER A 250 -1.27 -28.24 17.34
N ILE A 251 -0.87 -27.41 16.37
CA ILE A 251 -1.40 -27.43 15.00
C ILE A 251 -1.05 -28.75 14.31
N ALA A 252 0.22 -29.15 14.33
CA ALA A 252 0.67 -30.41 13.74
C ALA A 252 -0.04 -31.62 14.35
N TRP A 253 -0.17 -31.66 15.68
CA TRP A 253 -0.88 -32.72 16.39
C TRP A 253 -2.35 -32.79 15.99
N THR A 254 -3.05 -31.64 15.99
CA THR A 254 -4.48 -31.57 15.64
C THR A 254 -4.74 -32.00 14.20
N PHE A 255 -3.87 -31.59 13.27
CA PHE A 255 -3.93 -32.04 11.89
C PHE A 255 -3.74 -33.57 11.79
N CYS A 256 -2.73 -34.12 12.46
CA CYS A 256 -2.44 -35.55 12.39
C CYS A 256 -3.50 -36.41 13.08
N ASP A 257 -4.11 -35.95 14.18
CA ASP A 257 -5.26 -36.60 14.81
C ASP A 257 -6.48 -36.60 13.88
N ALA A 258 -6.71 -35.50 13.14
CA ALA A 258 -7.77 -35.45 12.15
C ALA A 258 -7.53 -36.42 10.96
N VAL A 259 -6.29 -36.50 10.46
CA VAL A 259 -5.87 -37.44 9.41
C VAL A 259 -5.96 -38.89 9.91
N SER A 260 -5.57 -39.18 11.15
CA SER A 260 -5.56 -40.56 11.67
C SER A 260 -6.97 -41.13 11.85
N ARG A 261 -7.94 -40.26 12.19
CA ARG A 261 -9.38 -40.59 12.28
C ARG A 261 -10.06 -40.69 10.92
N ASN A 262 -9.53 -39.99 9.92
CA ASN A 262 -10.10 -39.91 8.58
C ASN A 262 -9.01 -40.09 7.51
N PRO A 263 -8.36 -41.26 7.46
CA PRO A 263 -7.20 -41.44 6.60
C PRO A 263 -7.61 -41.39 5.12
N PRO A 264 -6.86 -40.70 4.25
CA PRO A 264 -7.08 -40.78 2.82
C PRO A 264 -6.75 -42.19 2.33
N SER A 265 -7.38 -42.61 1.24
CA SER A 265 -7.05 -43.89 0.59
C SER A 265 -5.57 -43.94 0.18
N GLY A 266 -4.87 -44.99 0.62
CA GLY A 266 -3.47 -45.25 0.27
C GLY A 266 -2.43 -44.71 1.27
N LEU A 267 -2.84 -44.02 2.34
CA LEU A 267 -1.96 -43.78 3.49
C LEU A 267 -1.95 -45.02 4.38
N ALA A 268 -0.77 -45.44 4.84
CA ALA A 268 -0.60 -46.63 5.67
C ALA A 268 -0.34 -46.32 7.15
N LYS A 269 0.38 -45.23 7.47
CA LYS A 269 0.76 -44.89 8.85
C LYS A 269 0.92 -43.39 9.08
N VAL A 270 0.70 -42.93 10.32
CA VAL A 270 1.14 -41.61 10.79
C VAL A 270 2.27 -41.81 11.81
N ILE A 271 3.44 -41.20 11.54
CA ILE A 271 4.65 -41.37 12.36
C ILE A 271 5.02 -40.02 12.97
N TRP A 272 5.22 -39.96 14.28
CA TRP A 272 5.60 -38.77 15.03
C TRP A 272 6.95 -38.99 15.71
N LEU A 273 7.94 -38.20 15.34
CA LEU A 273 9.28 -38.21 15.92
C LEU A 273 9.58 -36.83 16.51
N THR A 274 10.22 -36.76 17.67
CA THR A 274 10.53 -35.50 18.35
C THR A 274 11.95 -35.48 18.89
N ALA A 275 12.65 -34.35 18.72
CA ALA A 275 13.94 -34.05 19.35
C ALA A 275 13.79 -33.36 20.72
N LYS A 276 12.55 -33.04 21.11
CA LYS A 276 12.26 -32.29 22.32
C LYS A 276 12.66 -33.11 23.55
N ARG A 277 13.38 -32.47 24.49
CA ARG A 277 13.82 -33.09 25.77
C ARG A 277 13.09 -32.57 27.00
N LYS A 278 12.68 -31.30 26.98
CA LYS A 278 11.97 -30.63 28.07
C LYS A 278 10.88 -29.72 27.50
N THR A 279 9.82 -29.53 28.27
CA THR A 279 8.76 -28.56 27.95
C THR A 279 8.46 -27.69 29.16
N TYR A 280 8.08 -26.43 28.95
CA TYR A 280 7.60 -25.58 30.03
C TYR A 280 6.09 -25.71 30.16
N ALA A 281 5.61 -26.25 31.29
CA ALA A 281 4.19 -26.36 31.57
C ALA A 281 3.70 -25.04 32.16
N ALA A 282 3.19 -24.13 31.33
CA ALA A 282 2.83 -22.77 31.74
C ALA A 282 1.83 -22.69 32.90
N LEU A 283 0.89 -23.65 32.98
CA LEU A 283 -0.09 -23.71 34.06
C LEU A 283 0.51 -24.17 35.39
N LEU A 284 1.56 -24.99 35.35
CA LEU A 284 2.34 -25.41 36.53
C LEU A 284 3.47 -24.40 36.85
N GLY A 285 3.86 -23.62 35.84
CA GLY A 285 4.97 -22.66 35.83
C GLY A 285 6.32 -23.28 36.16
N GLY A 286 6.64 -24.36 35.48
CA GLY A 286 7.94 -25.02 35.61
C GLY A 286 8.25 -25.92 34.41
N TYR A 287 9.49 -26.38 34.36
CA TYR A 287 9.95 -27.35 33.37
C TYR A 287 9.47 -28.76 33.74
N VAL A 288 9.02 -29.50 32.72
CA VAL A 288 8.63 -30.90 32.81
C VAL A 288 9.41 -31.67 31.76
N ASP A 289 9.99 -32.81 32.16
CA ASP A 289 10.63 -33.73 31.24
C ASP A 289 9.56 -34.45 30.40
N ILE A 290 9.87 -34.68 29.13
CA ILE A 290 8.97 -35.40 28.22
C ILE A 290 9.33 -36.87 28.25
N ALA A 291 8.32 -37.73 28.17
CA ALA A 291 8.49 -39.17 28.31
C ALA A 291 9.40 -39.78 27.25
N HIS A 292 9.43 -39.22 26.03
CA HIS A 292 10.15 -39.80 24.90
C HIS A 292 10.84 -38.72 24.05
N THR A 293 12.14 -38.91 23.81
CA THR A 293 12.92 -38.22 22.78
C THR A 293 13.36 -39.27 21.77
N HIS A 294 13.03 -39.09 20.50
CA HIS A 294 13.23 -40.10 19.47
C HIS A 294 14.59 -39.97 18.77
N PHE A 295 15.11 -38.74 18.64
CA PHE A 295 16.37 -38.49 17.94
C PHE A 295 17.14 -37.31 18.56
N ALA A 296 18.46 -37.29 18.34
CA ALA A 296 19.37 -36.24 18.79
C ALA A 296 20.28 -35.71 17.67
N ASP A 297 20.23 -36.32 16.49
CA ASP A 297 20.96 -35.97 15.28
C ASP A 297 20.23 -36.57 14.05
N LEU A 298 20.76 -36.34 12.84
CA LEU A 298 20.17 -36.85 11.60
C LEU A 298 20.21 -38.39 11.51
N THR A 299 21.30 -39.02 11.92
CA THR A 299 21.46 -40.48 11.83
C THR A 299 20.43 -41.18 12.71
N SER A 300 20.30 -40.77 13.97
CA SER A 300 19.28 -41.28 14.89
C SER A 300 17.85 -41.01 14.41
N LEU A 301 17.60 -39.89 13.71
CA LEU A 301 16.30 -39.63 13.08
C LEU A 301 15.98 -40.65 11.98
N LEU A 302 16.92 -40.92 11.06
CA LEU A 302 16.70 -41.88 9.98
C LEU A 302 16.50 -43.30 10.51
N LEU A 303 17.26 -43.70 11.53
CA LEU A 303 17.08 -44.99 12.21
C LEU A 303 15.72 -45.09 12.91
N ALA A 304 15.29 -44.03 13.62
CA ALA A 304 13.97 -43.98 14.23
C ALA A 304 12.84 -44.06 13.20
N MET A 305 13.01 -43.43 12.03
CA MET A 305 12.06 -43.56 10.91
C MET A 305 11.96 -45.00 10.40
N LEU A 306 13.09 -45.67 10.18
CA LEU A 306 13.14 -47.06 9.73
C LEU A 306 12.47 -48.01 10.74
N GLY A 307 12.76 -47.83 12.04
CA GLY A 307 12.14 -48.61 13.10
C GLY A 307 10.62 -48.46 13.15
N GLU A 308 10.11 -47.22 13.01
CA GLU A 308 8.66 -46.97 12.96
C GLU A 308 8.00 -47.48 11.66
N LEU A 309 8.75 -47.59 10.57
CA LEU A 309 8.29 -48.22 9.33
C LEU A 309 8.38 -49.76 9.39
N GLY A 310 8.81 -50.32 10.51
CA GLY A 310 8.87 -51.77 10.75
C GLY A 310 10.07 -52.45 10.11
N VAL A 311 11.12 -51.71 9.74
CA VAL A 311 12.38 -52.28 9.26
C VAL A 311 13.13 -52.84 10.48
N PRO A 312 13.38 -54.16 10.56
CA PRO A 312 14.07 -54.76 11.70
C PRO A 312 15.55 -54.39 11.69
N ASP A 313 16.15 -54.21 12.87
CA ASP A 313 17.56 -53.85 13.03
C ASP A 313 18.52 -54.76 12.26
N SER A 314 18.17 -56.05 12.08
CA SER A 314 18.98 -57.01 11.30
C SER A 314 19.05 -56.74 9.81
N GLN A 315 18.14 -55.92 9.26
CA GLN A 315 18.15 -55.49 7.86
C GLN A 315 18.89 -54.16 7.67
N ILE A 316 19.17 -53.44 8.75
CA ILE A 316 19.96 -52.21 8.72
C ILE A 316 21.44 -52.61 8.77
N PRO A 317 22.31 -52.07 7.91
CA PRO A 317 23.75 -52.33 7.99
C PRO A 317 24.31 -51.96 9.37
N GLU A 318 25.34 -52.69 9.87
CA GLU A 318 25.90 -52.47 11.22
C GLU A 318 26.55 -51.08 11.39
N ASP A 319 27.06 -50.48 10.32
CA ASP A 319 27.63 -49.11 10.29
C ASP A 319 27.17 -48.40 9.01
N PRO A 320 25.89 -48.01 8.93
CA PRO A 320 25.30 -47.55 7.70
C PRO A 320 25.75 -46.11 7.40
N SER A 321 26.16 -45.87 6.17
CA SER A 321 26.37 -44.51 5.66
C SER A 321 25.05 -43.73 5.62
N ARG A 322 25.15 -42.39 5.59
CA ARG A 322 23.97 -41.51 5.48
C ARG A 322 23.18 -41.81 4.20
N GLU A 323 23.88 -42.05 3.09
CA GLU A 323 23.29 -42.38 1.80
C GLU A 323 22.53 -43.71 1.84
N GLU A 324 23.09 -44.74 2.49
CA GLU A 324 22.41 -46.04 2.67
C GLU A 324 21.12 -45.89 3.49
N LEU A 325 21.17 -45.17 4.62
CA LEU A 325 19.97 -44.92 5.43
C LEU A 325 18.88 -44.15 4.65
N ILE A 326 19.28 -43.20 3.80
CA ILE A 326 18.36 -42.46 2.93
C ILE A 326 17.68 -43.40 1.94
N GLU A 327 18.43 -44.27 1.26
CA GLU A 327 17.86 -45.23 0.30
C GLU A 327 16.92 -46.24 0.98
N GLU A 328 17.28 -46.74 2.15
CA GLU A 328 16.41 -47.62 2.94
C GLU A 328 15.11 -46.92 3.36
N CYS A 329 15.19 -45.65 3.81
CA CYS A 329 14.00 -44.86 4.12
C CYS A 329 13.10 -44.70 2.89
N ILE A 330 13.69 -44.40 1.72
CA ILE A 330 12.95 -44.26 0.46
C ILE A 330 12.25 -45.57 0.10
N ALA A 331 12.93 -46.72 0.22
CA ALA A 331 12.37 -48.03 -0.07
C ALA A 331 11.23 -48.40 0.89
N ALA A 332 11.42 -48.16 2.19
CA ALA A 332 10.44 -48.42 3.23
C ALA A 332 9.18 -47.55 3.04
N ILE A 333 9.32 -46.25 2.81
CA ILE A 333 8.18 -45.32 2.63
C ILE A 333 7.41 -45.62 1.33
N LYS A 334 8.08 -46.06 0.25
CA LYS A 334 7.38 -46.50 -0.97
C LYS A 334 6.48 -47.71 -0.71
N SER A 335 6.93 -48.62 0.14
CA SER A 335 6.20 -49.83 0.51
C SER A 335 5.07 -49.52 1.49
N TRP A 336 5.32 -48.58 2.43
CA TRP A 336 4.41 -48.16 3.48
C TRP A 336 4.28 -46.63 3.52
N PRO A 337 3.46 -46.03 2.63
CA PRO A 337 3.31 -44.58 2.57
C PRO A 337 2.85 -44.00 3.91
N CYS A 338 3.59 -43.02 4.44
CA CYS A 338 3.32 -42.44 5.75
C CYS A 338 3.21 -40.92 5.74
N LEU A 339 2.53 -40.40 6.76
CA LEU A 339 2.62 -39.00 7.16
C LEU A 339 3.63 -38.91 8.30
N LEU A 340 4.84 -38.45 8.01
CA LEU A 340 5.89 -38.24 8.99
C LEU A 340 5.75 -36.87 9.62
N VAL A 341 5.86 -36.78 10.95
CA VAL A 341 6.03 -35.54 11.70
C VAL A 341 7.39 -35.55 12.35
N VAL A 342 8.17 -34.49 12.11
CA VAL A 342 9.44 -34.24 12.82
C VAL A 342 9.28 -32.97 13.64
N ASP A 343 9.02 -33.15 14.93
CA ASP A 343 8.68 -32.07 15.85
C ASP A 343 9.91 -31.54 16.62
N ASP A 344 9.95 -30.22 16.79
CA ASP A 344 10.93 -29.46 17.59
C ASP A 344 12.38 -29.64 17.08
N ILE A 345 12.58 -29.48 15.76
CA ILE A 345 13.90 -29.57 15.11
C ILE A 345 14.88 -28.55 15.72
N ASP A 346 14.38 -27.45 16.29
CA ASP A 346 15.18 -26.45 17.00
C ASP A 346 15.85 -26.96 18.29
N SER A 347 15.55 -28.17 18.74
CA SER A 347 16.35 -28.85 19.77
C SER A 347 17.72 -29.35 19.27
N LEU A 348 17.97 -29.34 17.96
CA LEU A 348 19.27 -29.68 17.36
C LEU A 348 20.18 -28.46 17.18
N GLN A 349 21.48 -28.70 16.95
CA GLN A 349 22.44 -27.65 16.58
C GLN A 349 22.08 -27.02 15.23
N SER A 350 22.32 -25.72 15.06
CA SER A 350 21.87 -24.93 13.90
C SER A 350 22.18 -25.57 12.55
N GLU A 351 23.41 -26.09 12.35
CA GLU A 351 23.80 -26.76 11.10
C GLU A 351 22.98 -28.03 10.83
N GLN A 352 22.71 -28.82 11.88
CA GLN A 352 21.93 -30.05 11.78
C GLN A 352 20.45 -29.79 11.45
N GLN A 353 19.90 -28.63 11.85
CA GLN A 353 18.51 -28.28 11.55
C GLN A 353 18.28 -28.18 10.03
N TYR A 354 19.18 -27.51 9.31
CA TYR A 354 19.14 -27.41 7.85
C TYR A 354 19.35 -28.76 7.18
N ASP A 355 20.26 -29.57 7.70
CA ASP A 355 20.55 -30.90 7.17
C ASP A 355 19.37 -31.85 7.31
N VAL A 356 18.66 -31.84 8.45
CA VAL A 356 17.42 -32.59 8.65
C VAL A 356 16.36 -32.18 7.63
N PHE A 357 16.07 -30.88 7.52
CA PHE A 357 15.06 -30.39 6.58
C PHE A 357 15.38 -30.82 5.14
N ARG A 358 16.61 -30.60 4.67
CA ARG A 358 17.04 -30.94 3.31
C ARG A 358 16.99 -32.45 3.04
N THR A 359 17.38 -33.26 4.01
CA THR A 359 17.40 -34.73 3.86
C THR A 359 15.98 -35.28 3.77
N ILE A 360 15.09 -34.84 4.68
CA ILE A 360 13.68 -35.25 4.66
C ILE A 360 12.99 -34.78 3.37
N ALA A 361 13.24 -33.55 2.93
CA ALA A 361 12.75 -33.07 1.63
C ALA A 361 13.22 -33.97 0.47
N THR A 362 14.51 -34.30 0.42
CA THR A 362 15.09 -35.16 -0.61
C THR A 362 14.45 -36.56 -0.62
N ILE A 363 14.26 -37.18 0.55
CA ILE A 363 13.61 -38.49 0.69
C ILE A 363 12.18 -38.43 0.12
N PHE A 364 11.37 -37.50 0.62
CA PHE A 364 9.95 -37.46 0.28
C PHE A 364 9.68 -37.00 -1.15
N ASP A 365 10.48 -36.09 -1.70
CA ASP A 365 10.39 -35.68 -3.11
C ASP A 365 10.69 -36.86 -4.04
N ARG A 366 11.71 -37.68 -3.73
CA ARG A 366 12.03 -38.91 -4.49
C ARG A 366 10.94 -39.97 -4.36
N VAL A 367 10.30 -40.08 -3.21
CA VAL A 367 9.18 -41.00 -2.99
C VAL A 367 7.97 -40.58 -3.83
N ILE A 368 7.57 -39.30 -3.78
CA ILE A 368 6.45 -38.79 -4.59
C ILE A 368 6.72 -38.93 -6.08
N ALA A 369 7.94 -38.58 -6.53
CA ALA A 369 8.33 -38.70 -7.94
C ALA A 369 8.23 -40.14 -8.47
N SER A 370 8.27 -41.14 -7.59
CA SER A 370 8.10 -42.56 -7.95
C SER A 370 6.65 -43.04 -7.99
N GLY A 371 5.68 -42.17 -7.69
CA GLY A 371 4.25 -42.46 -7.74
C GLY A 371 3.60 -42.70 -6.37
N ALA A 372 4.37 -42.78 -5.28
CA ALA A 372 3.87 -42.86 -3.92
C ALA A 372 3.43 -41.47 -3.40
N THR A 373 2.42 -40.89 -4.04
CA THR A 373 1.91 -39.53 -3.77
C THR A 373 1.25 -39.37 -2.40
N ARG A 374 1.20 -40.40 -1.56
CA ARG A 374 0.62 -40.35 -0.20
C ARG A 374 1.64 -40.11 0.90
N ALA A 375 2.92 -40.29 0.60
CA ALA A 375 3.97 -39.99 1.55
C ALA A 375 4.11 -38.46 1.71
N ARG A 376 4.04 -37.98 2.94
CA ARG A 376 4.18 -36.55 3.29
C ARG A 376 5.00 -36.38 4.57
N ALA A 377 5.74 -35.28 4.67
CA ALA A 377 6.45 -34.92 5.89
C ALA A 377 6.07 -33.51 6.39
N LEU A 378 5.72 -33.41 7.67
CA LEU A 378 5.41 -32.19 8.37
C LEU A 378 6.49 -31.92 9.43
N LEU A 379 7.17 -30.79 9.33
CA LEU A 379 8.27 -30.43 10.22
C LEU A 379 7.85 -29.24 11.08
N THR A 380 8.30 -29.17 12.32
CA THR A 380 8.15 -27.97 13.17
C THR A 380 9.52 -27.44 13.56
N ALA A 381 9.72 -26.13 13.36
CA ALA A 381 10.94 -25.44 13.76
C ALA A 381 10.66 -23.98 14.10
N ARG A 382 11.64 -23.30 14.71
CA ARG A 382 11.55 -21.84 14.91
C ARG A 382 12.02 -21.06 13.69
N LEU A 383 12.98 -21.61 12.95
CA LEU A 383 13.53 -21.05 11.72
C LEU A 383 12.73 -21.49 10.49
N ASN A 384 12.87 -20.76 9.38
CA ASN A 384 12.31 -21.16 8.08
C ASN A 384 13.16 -22.21 7.35
N LEU A 385 14.39 -22.50 7.82
CA LEU A 385 15.31 -23.52 7.31
C LEU A 385 15.58 -23.49 5.79
N GLY A 386 15.36 -22.34 5.13
CA GLY A 386 15.48 -22.20 3.68
C GLY A 386 14.34 -22.85 2.88
N ALA A 387 13.22 -23.19 3.52
CA ALA A 387 12.04 -23.72 2.87
C ALA A 387 11.48 -22.76 1.81
N ALA A 388 11.04 -23.31 0.67
CA ALA A 388 10.37 -22.53 -0.35
C ALA A 388 8.99 -22.05 0.13
N PRO A 389 8.40 -20.97 -0.45
CA PRO A 389 7.10 -20.46 -0.03
C PRO A 389 5.97 -21.50 0.01
N GLY A 390 5.94 -22.46 -0.92
CA GLY A 390 4.95 -23.55 -0.90
C GLY A 390 5.14 -24.55 0.24
N GLN A 391 6.38 -24.71 0.72
CA GLN A 391 6.76 -25.61 1.82
C GLN A 391 6.62 -24.94 3.19
N LEU A 392 6.36 -23.63 3.28
CA LEU A 392 6.40 -22.89 4.54
C LEU A 392 5.01 -22.43 4.98
N THR A 393 4.63 -22.73 6.22
CA THR A 393 3.50 -22.09 6.91
C THR A 393 4.05 -21.35 8.12
N GLN A 394 3.94 -20.01 8.11
CA GLN A 394 4.37 -19.19 9.24
C GLN A 394 3.24 -19.10 10.28
N VAL A 395 3.57 -19.41 11.52
CA VAL A 395 2.66 -19.41 12.67
C VAL A 395 3.02 -18.25 13.60
N SER A 396 2.11 -17.31 13.74
CA SER A 396 2.19 -16.16 14.65
C SER A 396 1.32 -16.36 15.89
N GLY A 397 1.33 -15.40 16.82
CA GLY A 397 0.38 -15.36 17.93
C GLY A 397 -1.08 -15.34 17.45
N LEU A 398 -2.00 -15.76 18.31
CA LEU A 398 -3.43 -15.79 17.97
C LEU A 398 -3.94 -14.35 17.67
N PRO A 399 -4.81 -14.19 16.66
CA PRO A 399 -5.50 -12.93 16.44
C PRO A 399 -6.40 -12.60 17.63
N LEU A 400 -6.69 -11.32 17.87
CA LEU A 400 -7.36 -10.86 19.09
C LEU A 400 -8.71 -11.57 19.36
N GLU A 401 -9.49 -11.84 18.31
CA GLU A 401 -10.78 -12.53 18.41
C GLU A 401 -10.62 -13.97 18.94
N ALA A 402 -9.80 -14.78 18.26
CA ALA A 402 -9.48 -16.13 18.72
C ALA A 402 -8.74 -16.17 20.06
N PHE A 403 -7.89 -15.17 20.32
CA PHE A 403 -7.19 -15.04 21.59
C PHE A 403 -8.16 -14.78 22.74
N ALA A 404 -9.23 -14.02 22.53
CA ALA A 404 -10.24 -13.76 23.55
C ALA A 404 -10.98 -15.05 23.95
N GLU A 405 -11.28 -15.91 22.98
CA GLU A 405 -11.86 -17.23 23.20
C GLU A 405 -10.88 -18.15 23.93
N TYR A 406 -9.64 -18.27 23.46
CA TYR A 406 -8.58 -19.03 24.12
C TYR A 406 -8.34 -18.57 25.58
N ALA A 407 -8.21 -17.26 25.81
CA ALA A 407 -7.96 -16.70 27.14
C ALA A 407 -9.14 -16.96 28.09
N THR A 408 -10.37 -16.94 27.55
CA THR A 408 -11.59 -17.25 28.27
C THR A 408 -11.63 -18.71 28.70
N SER A 409 -11.49 -19.65 27.78
CA SER A 409 -11.54 -21.08 28.11
C SER A 409 -10.38 -21.51 29.00
N THR A 410 -9.20 -20.93 28.79
CA THR A 410 -8.05 -21.15 29.67
C THR A 410 -8.29 -20.63 31.08
N ALA A 411 -8.81 -19.41 31.22
CA ALA A 411 -9.10 -18.83 32.54
C ALA A 411 -10.16 -19.63 33.29
N GLU A 412 -11.21 -20.09 32.61
CA GLU A 412 -12.25 -20.93 33.20
C GLU A 412 -11.70 -22.27 33.68
N ALA A 413 -10.86 -22.94 32.88
CA ALA A 413 -10.28 -24.24 33.25
C ALA A 413 -9.38 -24.18 34.49
N ILE A 414 -8.67 -23.06 34.70
CA ILE A 414 -7.78 -22.88 35.86
C ILE A 414 -8.38 -22.03 36.98
N ASN A 415 -9.67 -21.70 36.88
CA ASN A 415 -10.38 -20.83 37.82
C ASN A 415 -9.70 -19.45 38.03
N ALA A 416 -9.14 -18.87 36.96
CA ALA A 416 -8.62 -17.50 36.99
C ALA A 416 -9.77 -16.48 36.87
N PRO A 417 -10.02 -15.63 37.88
CA PRO A 417 -11.12 -14.69 37.84
C PRO A 417 -10.87 -13.56 36.83
N LEU A 418 -11.62 -13.58 35.72
CA LEU A 418 -11.67 -12.47 34.77
C LEU A 418 -12.81 -11.51 35.10
N PRO A 419 -12.65 -10.18 34.87
CA PRO A 419 -13.73 -9.22 35.07
C PRO A 419 -14.88 -9.46 34.09
N ASN A 420 -16.10 -9.07 34.50
CA ASN A 420 -17.31 -9.19 33.68
C ASN A 420 -17.56 -7.93 32.83
N GLY A 421 -18.35 -8.09 31.76
CA GLY A 421 -18.83 -6.98 30.94
C GLY A 421 -17.71 -6.27 30.13
N PRO A 422 -17.83 -4.95 29.87
CA PRO A 422 -16.90 -4.22 29.00
C PRO A 422 -15.44 -4.23 29.50
N ALA A 423 -15.23 -4.34 30.80
CA ALA A 423 -13.89 -4.42 31.40
C ALA A 423 -13.13 -5.68 30.96
N ARG A 424 -13.85 -6.78 30.66
CA ARG A 424 -13.25 -8.03 30.15
C ARG A 424 -12.54 -7.81 28.83
N ALA A 425 -13.19 -7.15 27.88
CA ALA A 425 -12.62 -6.92 26.55
C ALA A 425 -11.34 -6.06 26.62
N LEU A 426 -11.31 -5.06 27.49
CA LEU A 426 -10.13 -4.22 27.68
C LEU A 426 -8.96 -4.98 28.30
N GLU A 427 -9.22 -5.79 29.32
CA GLU A 427 -8.17 -6.59 29.97
C GLU A 427 -7.67 -7.74 29.09
N ILE A 428 -8.54 -8.38 28.30
CA ILE A 428 -8.12 -9.35 27.28
C ILE A 428 -7.24 -8.68 26.23
N LYS A 429 -7.58 -7.47 25.79
CA LYS A 429 -6.73 -6.72 24.85
C LYS A 429 -5.35 -6.42 25.45
N ARG A 430 -5.29 -5.99 26.72
CA ARG A 430 -4.02 -5.78 27.43
C ARG A 430 -3.22 -7.07 27.59
N LEU A 431 -3.88 -8.18 27.85
CA LEU A 431 -3.27 -9.50 27.93
C LEU A 431 -2.70 -9.91 26.57
N HIS A 432 -3.46 -9.73 25.49
CA HIS A 432 -3.04 -9.99 24.11
C HIS A 432 -1.80 -9.18 23.74
N GLU A 433 -1.78 -7.88 24.05
CA GLU A 433 -0.62 -7.00 23.85
C GLU A 433 0.59 -7.42 24.69
N ALA A 434 0.37 -7.91 25.92
CA ALA A 434 1.44 -8.33 26.82
C ALA A 434 2.02 -9.71 26.51
N SER A 435 1.25 -10.57 25.83
CA SER A 435 1.66 -11.91 25.42
C SER A 435 1.96 -12.02 23.91
N ASN A 436 1.78 -10.93 23.16
CA ASN A 436 1.81 -10.88 21.70
C ASN A 436 0.97 -12.00 21.05
N GLY A 437 -0.20 -12.28 21.64
CA GLY A 437 -1.10 -13.37 21.23
C GLY A 437 -0.57 -14.80 21.45
N SER A 438 0.60 -15.01 22.07
CA SER A 438 1.15 -16.34 22.36
C SER A 438 0.32 -17.11 23.39
N PRO A 439 -0.20 -18.31 23.08
CA PRO A 439 -0.91 -19.15 24.03
C PRO A 439 -0.08 -19.47 25.29
N LEU A 440 1.20 -19.81 25.10
CA LEU A 440 2.10 -20.16 26.21
C LEU A 440 2.27 -19.00 27.21
N PHE A 441 2.45 -17.78 26.71
CA PHE A 441 2.65 -16.60 27.56
C PHE A 441 1.35 -16.17 28.22
N ALA A 442 0.23 -16.22 27.50
CA ALA A 442 -1.09 -15.93 28.06
C ALA A 442 -1.44 -16.91 29.19
N ALA A 443 -1.22 -18.22 29.01
CA ALA A 443 -1.40 -19.21 30.06
C ALA A 443 -0.53 -18.93 31.30
N SER A 444 0.72 -18.50 31.11
CA SER A 444 1.62 -18.13 32.21
C SER A 444 1.13 -16.90 32.99
N ILE A 445 0.61 -15.88 32.30
CA ILE A 445 0.01 -14.70 32.95
C ILE A 445 -1.30 -15.08 33.66
N LEU A 446 -2.17 -15.87 33.02
CA LEU A 446 -3.43 -16.31 33.62
C LEU A 446 -3.21 -17.19 34.86
N ARG A 447 -2.11 -17.95 34.92
CA ARG A 447 -1.70 -18.66 36.15
C ARG A 447 -1.50 -17.69 37.32
N LEU A 448 -0.84 -16.54 37.11
CA LEU A 448 -0.68 -15.53 38.17
C LEU A 448 -2.05 -14.98 38.62
N VAL A 449 -3.00 -14.85 37.69
CA VAL A 449 -4.38 -14.44 38.01
C VAL A 449 -5.10 -15.51 38.84
N ALA A 450 -4.93 -16.79 38.51
CA ALA A 450 -5.45 -17.91 39.30
C ALA A 450 -4.87 -17.96 40.72
N LEU A 451 -3.64 -17.45 40.92
CA LEU A 451 -3.01 -17.31 42.24
C LEU A 451 -3.51 -16.09 43.04
N GLY A 452 -4.50 -15.35 42.52
CA GLY A 452 -5.17 -14.25 43.22
C GLY A 452 -4.69 -12.85 42.85
N GLU A 453 -3.80 -12.71 41.87
CA GLU A 453 -3.35 -11.39 41.41
C GLU A 453 -4.34 -10.78 40.40
N PRO A 454 -4.69 -9.48 40.51
CA PRO A 454 -5.43 -8.80 39.45
C PRO A 454 -4.65 -8.83 38.13
N ILE A 455 -5.33 -9.04 37.00
CA ILE A 455 -4.70 -9.20 35.68
C ILE A 455 -3.71 -8.07 35.32
N SER A 456 -4.02 -6.82 35.66
CA SER A 456 -3.12 -5.68 35.42
C SER A 456 -1.82 -5.77 36.24
N ARG A 457 -1.86 -6.35 37.44
CA ARG A 457 -0.69 -6.62 38.28
C ARG A 457 0.03 -7.89 37.82
N ALA A 458 -0.69 -8.93 37.44
CA ALA A 458 -0.13 -10.15 36.85
C ALA A 458 0.70 -9.82 35.59
N ILE A 459 0.21 -8.95 34.70
CA ILE A 459 0.96 -8.47 33.53
C ILE A 459 2.25 -7.75 33.94
N LYS A 460 2.21 -6.91 34.98
CA LYS A 460 3.41 -6.22 35.48
C LYS A 460 4.42 -7.17 36.11
N GLN A 461 3.97 -8.13 36.91
CA GLN A 461 4.81 -9.15 37.55
C GLN A 461 5.40 -10.10 36.50
N TYR A 462 4.60 -10.51 35.52
CA TYR A 462 5.06 -11.29 34.37
C TYR A 462 6.21 -10.58 33.66
N LYS A 463 6.10 -9.27 33.40
CA LYS A 463 7.21 -8.47 32.82
C LYS A 463 8.45 -8.40 33.72
N GLY A 464 8.34 -8.76 35.00
CA GLY A 464 9.47 -8.92 35.92
C GLY A 464 9.96 -10.37 36.01
N ALA A 465 10.41 -10.76 37.20
CA ALA A 465 10.99 -12.07 37.48
C ALA A 465 10.01 -13.25 37.26
N GLU A 466 8.72 -13.06 37.54
CA GLU A 466 7.70 -14.14 37.48
C GLU A 466 7.45 -14.70 36.07
N GLY A 467 7.81 -13.94 35.02
CA GLY A 467 7.75 -14.41 33.63
C GLY A 467 9.11 -14.73 33.02
N GLU A 468 10.20 -14.59 33.77
CA GLU A 468 11.56 -14.73 33.21
C GLU A 468 11.82 -16.14 32.70
N GLU A 469 11.42 -17.18 33.45
CA GLU A 469 11.68 -18.57 33.07
C GLU A 469 10.95 -18.98 31.78
N VAL A 470 9.69 -18.58 31.60
CA VAL A 470 8.93 -18.91 30.39
C VAL A 470 9.46 -18.17 29.17
N ARG A 471 9.92 -16.91 29.34
CA ARG A 471 10.59 -16.16 28.26
C ARG A 471 11.93 -16.80 27.91
N ARG A 472 12.69 -17.23 28.92
CA ARG A 472 13.95 -17.95 28.73
C ARG A 472 13.72 -19.24 27.94
N PHE A 473 12.75 -20.06 28.32
CA PHE A 473 12.36 -21.24 27.53
C PHE A 473 12.01 -20.91 26.07
N ALA A 474 11.33 -19.78 25.85
CA ALA A 474 10.85 -19.38 24.53
C ALA A 474 11.89 -18.67 23.65
N PHE A 475 12.99 -18.14 24.19
CA PHE A 475 13.93 -17.31 23.42
C PHE A 475 15.43 -17.53 23.72
N GLU A 476 15.79 -18.24 24.79
CA GLU A 476 17.20 -18.39 25.20
C GLU A 476 18.05 -19.06 24.12
N ARG A 477 17.51 -20.10 23.48
CA ARG A 477 18.19 -20.83 22.40
C ARG A 477 18.49 -19.94 21.20
N GLU A 478 17.55 -19.07 20.82
CA GLU A 478 17.74 -18.14 19.72
C GLU A 478 18.84 -17.14 20.06
N ILE A 479 18.77 -16.56 21.27
CA ILE A 479 19.77 -15.60 21.77
C ILE A 479 21.16 -16.24 21.83
N GLU A 480 21.26 -17.51 22.20
CA GLU A 480 22.52 -18.28 22.23
C GLU A 480 23.13 -18.51 20.85
N ASN A 481 22.30 -18.63 19.82
CA ASN A 481 22.74 -18.84 18.44
C ASN A 481 23.06 -17.54 17.68
N LEU A 482 22.88 -16.37 18.31
CA LEU A 482 23.20 -15.07 17.69
C LEU A 482 24.69 -14.76 17.75
N THR A 483 25.19 -14.11 16.69
CA THR A 483 26.54 -13.53 16.68
C THR A 483 26.62 -12.28 17.57
N ASP A 484 27.82 -11.85 17.96
CA ASP A 484 28.00 -10.62 18.74
C ASP A 484 27.43 -9.39 18.02
N SER A 485 27.56 -9.30 16.68
CA SER A 485 26.97 -8.22 15.89
C SER A 485 25.44 -8.20 15.99
N GLN A 486 24.82 -9.37 15.86
CA GLN A 486 23.36 -9.54 15.96
C GLN A 486 22.86 -9.22 17.37
N LEU A 487 23.58 -9.65 18.41
CA LEU A 487 23.25 -9.31 19.80
C LEU A 487 23.31 -7.81 20.06
N ARG A 488 24.37 -7.14 19.58
CA ARG A 488 24.52 -5.67 19.71
C ARG A 488 23.40 -4.91 19.00
N LEU A 489 23.01 -5.36 17.81
CA LEU A 489 21.93 -4.77 17.04
C LEU A 489 20.57 -5.01 17.71
N LEU A 490 20.30 -6.22 18.18
CA LEU A 490 19.09 -6.55 18.95
C LEU A 490 19.01 -5.69 20.22
N PHE A 491 20.12 -5.55 20.95
CA PHE A 491 20.19 -4.72 22.16
C PHE A 491 19.94 -3.24 21.87
N ALA A 492 20.51 -2.69 20.79
CA ALA A 492 20.23 -1.33 20.36
C ALA A 492 18.74 -1.14 20.03
N ALA A 493 18.14 -2.08 19.29
CA ALA A 493 16.72 -2.05 18.95
C ALA A 493 15.81 -2.12 20.19
N VAL A 494 16.16 -2.91 21.20
CA VAL A 494 15.42 -2.97 22.48
C VAL A 494 15.39 -1.60 23.18
N HIS A 495 16.49 -0.85 23.14
CA HIS A 495 16.60 0.47 23.78
C HIS A 495 15.97 1.61 22.97
N LEU A 496 15.99 1.50 21.64
CA LEU A 496 15.38 2.49 20.74
C LEU A 496 13.89 2.25 20.50
N ARG A 497 13.39 1.02 20.73
CA ARG A 497 12.02 0.56 20.41
C ARG A 497 11.76 0.62 18.90
N ASP A 498 10.72 1.33 18.50
CA ASP A 498 10.34 1.58 17.10
C ASP A 498 11.39 2.51 16.46
N CYS A 499 12.29 1.93 15.67
CA CYS A 499 13.47 2.63 15.17
C CYS A 499 13.72 2.39 13.68
N SER A 500 14.43 3.31 13.02
CA SER A 500 14.84 3.15 11.63
C SER A 500 16.16 2.38 11.51
N VAL A 501 16.44 1.86 10.31
CA VAL A 501 17.75 1.28 9.99
C VAL A 501 18.89 2.29 10.23
N ALA A 502 18.65 3.58 10.01
CA ALA A 502 19.64 4.63 10.26
C ALA A 502 19.96 4.81 11.75
N ASP A 503 18.93 4.75 12.62
CA ASP A 503 19.12 4.83 14.07
C ASP A 503 19.94 3.66 14.58
N LEU A 504 19.71 2.45 14.04
CA LEU A 504 20.49 1.26 14.38
C LEU A 504 21.95 1.38 13.93
N VAL A 505 22.21 1.90 12.72
CA VAL A 505 23.56 2.20 12.24
C VAL A 505 24.30 3.18 13.16
N GLU A 506 23.63 4.27 13.58
CA GLU A 506 24.22 5.26 14.49
C GLU A 506 24.44 4.67 15.89
N ALA A 507 23.49 3.87 16.40
CA ALA A 507 23.57 3.29 17.73
C ALA A 507 24.68 2.23 17.87
N THR A 508 24.80 1.32 16.90
CA THR A 508 25.79 0.24 16.93
C THR A 508 27.14 0.62 16.36
N HIS A 509 27.24 1.74 15.63
CA HIS A 509 28.39 2.09 14.80
C HIS A 509 28.78 1.00 13.79
N SER A 510 27.79 0.25 13.28
CA SER A 510 27.99 -0.78 12.27
C SER A 510 27.79 -0.23 10.86
N ASN A 511 28.30 -0.94 9.84
CA ASN A 511 27.99 -0.62 8.45
C ASN A 511 26.52 -0.94 8.14
N ARG A 512 25.85 -0.11 7.34
CA ARG A 512 24.48 -0.29 6.86
C ARG A 512 24.24 -1.66 6.21
N THR A 513 25.21 -2.23 5.49
CA THR A 513 25.08 -3.59 4.92
C THR A 513 24.98 -4.64 6.03
N VAL A 514 25.90 -4.59 7.00
CA VAL A 514 25.92 -5.49 8.16
C VAL A 514 24.63 -5.37 8.97
N VAL A 515 24.14 -4.14 9.21
CA VAL A 515 22.87 -3.90 9.89
C VAL A 515 21.69 -4.54 9.15
N ARG A 516 21.66 -4.47 7.81
CA ARG A 516 20.60 -5.10 7.00
C ARG A 516 20.67 -6.63 7.04
N ASP A 517 21.87 -7.19 6.97
CA ASP A 517 22.08 -8.64 7.07
C ASP A 517 21.71 -9.17 8.47
N ASP A 518 22.10 -8.45 9.53
CA ASP A 518 21.74 -8.78 10.90
C ASP A 518 20.23 -8.63 11.15
N ILE A 519 19.57 -7.62 10.57
CA ILE A 519 18.10 -7.50 10.59
C ILE A 519 17.46 -8.72 9.92
N ALA A 520 17.95 -9.14 8.75
CA ALA A 520 17.41 -10.32 8.06
C ALA A 520 17.60 -11.60 8.90
N ALA A 521 18.76 -11.76 9.55
CA ALA A 521 19.03 -12.88 10.44
C ALA A 521 18.10 -12.88 11.68
N LEU A 522 17.94 -11.74 12.36
CA LEU A 522 17.06 -11.62 13.53
C LEU A 522 15.58 -11.83 13.16
N ARG A 523 15.17 -11.45 11.94
CA ARG A 523 13.84 -11.77 11.42
C ARG A 523 13.62 -13.26 11.20
N ASN A 524 14.65 -14.01 10.77
CA ASN A 524 14.54 -15.45 10.61
C ASN A 524 14.27 -16.18 11.94
N TYR A 525 14.77 -15.62 13.05
CA TYR A 525 14.46 -16.08 14.42
C TYR A 525 13.15 -15.49 14.99
N HIS A 526 12.42 -14.69 14.21
CA HIS A 526 11.21 -13.96 14.65
C HIS A 526 11.46 -13.04 15.85
N LEU A 527 12.71 -12.56 16.04
CA LEU A 527 13.09 -11.68 17.16
C LEU A 527 12.79 -10.20 16.90
N MET A 528 12.49 -9.86 15.65
CA MET A 528 12.12 -8.51 15.25
C MET A 528 11.13 -8.53 14.10
N SER A 529 10.35 -7.46 14.01
CA SER A 529 9.40 -7.23 12.92
C SER A 529 9.77 -5.96 12.16
N LEU A 530 9.47 -5.98 10.87
CA LEU A 530 9.51 -4.78 10.04
C LEU A 530 8.09 -4.25 9.92
N GLY A 531 7.84 -3.11 10.55
CA GLY A 531 6.62 -2.35 10.37
C GLY A 531 6.59 -1.69 8.99
N THR A 532 5.38 -1.42 8.53
CA THR A 532 5.15 -0.48 7.43
C THR A 532 5.80 0.86 7.83
N PRO A 533 6.49 1.55 6.90
CA PRO A 533 6.91 2.92 7.14
C PRO A 533 5.71 3.71 7.68
N LEU A 534 5.93 4.51 8.73
CA LEU A 534 4.90 5.19 9.52
C LEU A 534 3.81 5.92 8.71
N ASP A 535 4.05 6.22 7.43
CA ASP A 535 3.15 7.01 6.59
C ASP A 535 2.94 6.45 5.16
N GLY A 536 3.12 5.13 4.92
CA GLY A 536 2.65 4.48 3.66
C GLY A 536 3.47 4.75 2.39
N PHE A 537 4.63 5.40 2.49
CA PHE A 537 5.55 5.61 1.38
C PHE A 537 6.46 4.40 1.17
N ALA A 538 6.38 3.76 0.00
CA ALA A 538 7.11 2.52 -0.33
C ALA A 538 8.65 2.63 -0.39
N ARG A 539 9.23 3.83 -0.19
CA ARG A 539 10.67 4.11 -0.33
C ARG A 539 11.42 4.41 0.97
N GLU A 540 10.77 4.43 2.12
CA GLU A 540 11.47 4.59 3.41
C GLU A 540 12.03 3.26 3.94
N ASP A 541 13.14 3.33 4.69
CA ASP A 541 13.63 2.16 5.42
C ASP A 541 12.51 1.67 6.35
N PRO A 542 12.21 0.37 6.36
CA PRO A 542 11.15 -0.18 7.20
C PRO A 542 11.45 0.07 8.67
N LEU A 543 10.40 0.37 9.43
CA LEU A 543 10.52 0.58 10.88
C LEU A 543 10.82 -0.77 11.52
N VAL A 544 11.91 -0.85 12.26
CA VAL A 544 12.27 -2.04 13.05
C VAL A 544 11.56 -1.92 14.39
N SER A 545 10.78 -2.94 14.73
CA SER A 545 10.10 -3.05 16.03
C SER A 545 10.44 -4.38 16.69
N ILE A 546 10.59 -4.36 18.01
CA ILE A 546 10.94 -5.53 18.83
C ILE A 546 9.71 -5.96 19.63
N PRO A 547 9.31 -7.25 19.58
CA PRO A 547 8.28 -7.80 20.45
C PRO A 547 8.53 -7.47 21.93
N ALA A 548 7.45 -7.16 22.65
CA ALA A 548 7.52 -6.70 24.04
C ALA A 548 8.22 -7.72 24.96
N GLU A 549 8.10 -9.02 24.66
CA GLU A 549 8.71 -10.10 25.43
C GLU A 549 10.24 -10.08 25.33
N ILE A 550 10.76 -9.78 24.14
CA ILE A 550 12.21 -9.69 23.89
C ILE A 550 12.78 -8.42 24.50
N ALA A 551 12.02 -7.31 24.45
CA ALA A 551 12.42 -6.07 25.11
C ALA A 551 12.64 -6.25 26.62
N VAL A 552 11.84 -7.10 27.27
CA VAL A 552 11.98 -7.45 28.69
C VAL A 552 13.22 -8.33 28.96
N MET A 553 13.74 -9.04 27.95
CA MET A 553 14.98 -9.83 28.08
C MET A 553 16.26 -9.00 27.93
N SER A 554 16.17 -7.66 27.96
CA SER A 554 17.30 -6.74 27.86
C SER A 554 18.48 -7.13 28.77
N ASP A 555 18.22 -7.51 30.02
CA ASP A 555 19.28 -7.90 30.98
C ASP A 555 20.01 -9.19 30.59
N ILE A 556 19.31 -10.14 29.96
CA ILE A 556 19.90 -11.40 29.48
C ILE A 556 20.80 -11.10 28.27
N ILE A 557 20.30 -10.28 27.33
CA ILE A 557 21.05 -9.85 26.15
C ILE A 557 22.28 -9.04 26.58
N ARG A 558 22.11 -8.13 27.55
CA ARG A 558 23.17 -7.27 28.11
C ARG A 558 24.35 -8.07 28.63
N LYS A 559 24.11 -9.20 29.30
CA LYS A 559 25.15 -10.08 29.86
C LYS A 559 26.00 -10.78 28.80
N LYS A 560 25.50 -10.90 27.55
CA LYS A 560 26.18 -11.58 26.45
C LYS A 560 26.94 -10.64 25.50
N ILE A 561 26.86 -9.33 25.70
CA ILE A 561 27.51 -8.33 24.85
C ILE A 561 28.78 -7.80 25.53
N ALA A 562 29.84 -7.60 24.75
CA ALA A 562 31.11 -7.06 25.27
C ALA A 562 31.00 -5.60 25.76
N ASP A 563 30.31 -4.72 25.01
CA ASP A 563 30.24 -3.27 25.25
C ASP A 563 28.81 -2.68 25.43
N PRO A 564 27.99 -3.17 26.39
CA PRO A 564 26.59 -2.74 26.52
C PRO A 564 26.45 -1.25 26.88
N LYS A 565 27.32 -0.72 27.74
CA LYS A 565 27.28 0.68 28.20
C LYS A 565 27.44 1.70 27.08
N ARG A 566 28.23 1.38 26.05
CA ARG A 566 28.45 2.26 24.90
C ARG A 566 27.20 2.36 24.04
N ILE A 567 26.54 1.22 23.78
CA ILE A 567 25.30 1.16 23.00
C ILE A 567 24.19 1.91 23.75
N GLU A 568 24.05 1.70 25.06
CA GLU A 568 23.11 2.45 25.92
C GLU A 568 23.32 3.97 25.81
N ALA A 569 24.57 4.42 25.88
CA ALA A 569 24.90 5.85 25.77
C ALA A 569 24.56 6.44 24.39
N ASN A 570 24.77 5.68 23.32
CA ASN A 570 24.40 6.11 21.96
C ASN A 570 22.88 6.15 21.78
N CYS A 571 22.16 5.12 22.24
CA CYS A 571 20.70 5.09 22.20
C CYS A 571 20.09 6.24 23.01
N ALA A 572 20.65 6.55 24.19
CA ALA A 572 20.22 7.68 25.00
C ALA A 572 20.44 9.03 24.31
N LYS A 573 21.52 9.21 23.54
CA LYS A 573 21.75 10.42 22.74
C LYS A 573 20.71 10.56 21.62
N LEU A 574 20.40 9.46 20.93
CA LEU A 574 19.37 9.42 19.90
C LEU A 574 17.98 9.71 20.45
N ASN A 575 17.61 9.10 21.59
CA ASN A 575 16.34 9.37 22.26
C ASN A 575 16.25 10.83 22.73
N ARG A 576 17.33 11.43 23.24
CA ARG A 576 17.35 12.85 23.61
C ARG A 576 17.25 13.80 22.41
N LYS A 577 17.87 13.48 21.27
CA LYS A 577 17.65 14.22 20.01
C LYS A 577 16.17 14.14 19.60
N SER A 578 15.53 13.00 19.82
CA SER A 578 14.11 12.77 19.52
C SER A 578 13.17 13.53 20.48
N GLU A 579 13.47 13.55 21.79
CA GLU A 579 12.68 14.22 22.84
C GLU A 579 12.88 15.75 22.90
N ALA A 580 14.05 16.27 22.54
CA ALA A 580 14.30 17.71 22.45
C ALA A 580 13.59 18.38 21.24
N THR A 581 12.99 17.58 20.36
CA THR A 581 12.35 18.02 19.12
C THR A 581 10.87 17.63 19.16
N ASP A 582 10.14 18.13 20.15
CA ASP A 582 8.69 17.95 20.23
C ASP A 582 7.98 18.82 19.18
N SER A 583 7.69 18.22 18.04
CA SER A 583 6.54 18.49 17.20
C SER A 583 6.62 17.56 15.99
N GLU A 584 5.63 16.67 15.83
CA GLU A 584 5.39 15.88 14.62
C GLU A 584 5.48 16.75 13.34
N THR A 585 5.15 18.04 13.45
CA THR A 585 5.34 19.08 12.41
C THR A 585 6.79 19.22 11.96
N SER A 586 7.77 19.24 12.88
CA SER A 586 9.19 19.40 12.55
C SER A 586 9.75 18.18 11.82
N ARG A 587 9.27 16.97 12.17
CA ARG A 587 9.64 15.73 11.46
C ARG A 587 9.11 15.74 10.03
N LEU A 588 7.84 16.10 9.84
CA LEU A 588 7.23 16.25 8.51
C LEU A 588 7.89 17.37 7.69
N PHE A 589 8.27 18.47 8.34
CA PHE A 589 8.97 19.59 7.70
C PHE A 589 10.38 19.19 7.23
N GLN A 590 11.17 18.55 8.10
CA GLN A 590 12.50 18.06 7.73
C GLN A 590 12.46 17.01 6.61
N ARG A 591 11.38 16.22 6.52
CA ARG A 591 11.17 15.22 5.47
C ARG A 591 11.01 15.85 4.08
N VAL A 592 10.20 16.90 3.94
CA VAL A 592 10.08 17.63 2.66
C VAL A 592 11.40 18.30 2.28
N VAL A 593 12.09 18.89 3.27
CA VAL A 593 13.41 19.51 3.04
C VAL A 593 14.47 18.48 2.63
N ARG A 594 14.44 17.25 3.17
CA ARG A 594 15.32 16.15 2.77
C ARG A 594 15.12 15.77 1.31
N TYR A 595 13.88 15.55 0.87
CA TYR A 595 13.61 15.20 -0.53
C TYR A 595 14.01 16.32 -1.49
N TRP A 596 13.92 17.59 -1.09
CA TRP A 596 14.49 18.69 -1.88
C TRP A 596 16.01 18.71 -1.92
N ALA A 597 16.71 18.26 -0.88
CA ALA A 597 18.17 18.15 -0.89
C ALA A 597 18.67 17.00 -1.77
N GLU A 598 17.81 16.02 -2.03
CA GLU A 598 18.06 14.86 -2.89
C GLU A 598 17.52 15.05 -4.33
N ASP A 599 17.04 16.25 -4.67
CA ASP A 599 16.42 16.61 -5.96
C ASP A 599 15.20 15.74 -6.35
N ASP A 600 14.56 15.03 -5.41
CA ASP A 600 13.36 14.22 -5.62
C ASP A 600 12.09 15.05 -5.34
N PHE A 601 11.80 15.99 -6.26
CA PHE A 601 10.72 16.96 -6.10
C PHE A 601 9.31 16.34 -6.09
N SER A 602 9.11 15.20 -6.75
CA SER A 602 7.83 14.49 -6.76
C SER A 602 7.48 13.94 -5.37
N LEU A 603 8.43 13.28 -4.70
CA LEU A 603 8.25 12.80 -3.33
C LEU A 603 8.11 13.95 -2.32
N ALA A 604 8.78 15.07 -2.57
CA ALA A 604 8.62 16.26 -1.75
C ALA A 604 7.18 16.81 -1.79
N VAL A 605 6.51 16.77 -2.96
CA VAL A 605 5.09 17.15 -3.10
C VAL A 605 4.21 16.17 -2.33
N GLU A 606 4.37 14.86 -2.52
CA GLU A 606 3.54 13.87 -1.83
C GLU A 606 3.68 13.96 -0.30
N ALA A 607 4.91 14.15 0.20
CA ALA A 607 5.19 14.33 1.62
C ALA A 607 4.55 15.61 2.17
N ALA A 608 4.58 16.71 1.41
CA ALA A 608 3.94 17.96 1.81
C ALA A 608 2.40 17.88 1.76
N GLU A 609 1.83 17.17 0.78
CA GLU A 609 0.39 16.91 0.71
C GLU A 609 -0.08 16.08 1.91
N HIS A 610 0.67 15.03 2.26
CA HIS A 610 0.41 14.22 3.44
C HIS A 610 0.47 15.06 4.72
N ALA A 611 1.50 15.90 4.87
CA ALA A 611 1.62 16.79 6.03
C ALA A 611 0.42 17.76 6.14
N SER A 612 -0.06 18.31 5.02
CA SER A 612 -1.21 19.23 5.00
C SER A 612 -2.53 18.57 5.39
N LYS A 613 -2.71 17.28 5.08
CA LYS A 613 -3.90 16.51 5.48
C LYS A 613 -3.87 16.17 6.97
N LYS A 614 -2.68 15.83 7.49
CA LYS A 614 -2.49 15.43 8.89
C LYS A 614 -2.56 16.63 9.85
N ILE A 615 -2.05 17.79 9.43
CA ILE A 615 -2.01 19.02 10.24
C ILE A 615 -2.61 20.21 9.46
N PRO A 616 -3.93 20.20 9.20
CA PRO A 616 -4.57 21.16 8.29
C PRO A 616 -4.62 22.60 8.81
N THR A 617 -4.43 22.80 10.11
CA THR A 617 -4.47 24.12 10.76
C THR A 617 -3.11 24.81 10.80
N ASN A 618 -2.01 24.13 10.46
CA ASN A 618 -0.67 24.70 10.55
C ASN A 618 -0.32 25.54 9.30
N PRO A 619 -0.12 26.85 9.43
CA PRO A 619 0.12 27.74 8.29
C PRO A 619 1.42 27.44 7.52
N ASP A 620 2.47 26.96 8.20
CA ASP A 620 3.78 26.70 7.60
C ASP A 620 3.79 25.46 6.72
N VAL A 621 2.96 24.46 7.05
CA VAL A 621 2.80 23.25 6.25
C VAL A 621 2.18 23.58 4.88
N TRP A 622 1.20 24.48 4.85
CA TRP A 622 0.61 24.98 3.61
C TRP A 622 1.60 25.82 2.78
N CYS A 623 2.44 26.62 3.45
CA CYS A 623 3.50 27.35 2.77
C CYS A 623 4.53 26.40 2.11
N LEU A 624 4.88 25.33 2.82
CA LEU A 624 5.80 24.29 2.36
C LEU A 624 5.23 23.51 1.17
N LEU A 625 3.95 23.17 1.20
CA LEU A 625 3.24 22.52 0.09
C LEU A 625 3.20 23.40 -1.16
N GLY A 626 2.87 24.68 -1.00
CA GLY A 626 2.89 25.64 -2.10
C GLY A 626 4.26 25.74 -2.78
N ARG A 627 5.34 25.73 -1.98
CA ARG A 627 6.71 25.69 -2.48
C ARG A 627 7.05 24.39 -3.21
N ALA A 628 6.52 23.26 -2.76
CA ALA A 628 6.76 21.95 -3.40
C ALA A 628 6.17 21.92 -4.81
N TYR A 629 4.94 22.41 -4.99
CA TYR A 629 4.30 22.51 -6.31
C TYR A 629 5.03 23.43 -7.29
N LEU A 630 5.79 24.42 -6.80
CA LEU A 630 6.59 25.31 -7.66
C LEU A 630 7.94 24.73 -8.06
N LYS A 631 8.46 23.76 -7.30
CA LYS A 631 9.81 23.20 -7.51
C LYS A 631 9.87 21.98 -8.42
N VAL A 632 8.73 21.38 -8.75
CA VAL A 632 8.70 20.26 -9.69
C VAL A 632 9.06 20.72 -11.12
N PRO A 633 9.60 19.84 -11.99
CA PRO A 633 10.00 20.20 -13.35
C PRO A 633 8.89 20.82 -14.20
N ASP A 634 7.63 20.49 -13.92
CA ASP A 634 6.43 21.12 -14.48
C ASP A 634 5.58 21.73 -13.34
N PRO A 635 5.79 23.01 -12.98
CA PRO A 635 5.13 23.64 -11.83
C PRO A 635 3.61 23.67 -11.94
N ASP A 636 2.91 23.10 -10.95
CA ASP A 636 1.44 23.23 -10.83
C ASP A 636 1.10 24.55 -10.13
N ALA A 637 1.21 25.65 -10.86
CA ALA A 637 1.04 27.00 -10.32
C ALA A 637 -0.38 27.25 -9.75
N ARG A 638 -1.41 26.53 -10.23
CA ARG A 638 -2.77 26.62 -9.70
C ARG A 638 -2.86 26.05 -8.30
N LYS A 639 -2.32 24.84 -8.09
CA LYS A 639 -2.29 24.23 -6.74
C LYS A 639 -1.35 24.98 -5.81
N ALA A 640 -0.24 25.49 -6.32
CA ALA A 640 0.67 26.34 -5.56
C ALA A 640 -0.02 27.60 -5.02
N ASP A 641 -0.71 28.39 -5.87
CA ASP A 641 -1.40 29.61 -5.43
C ASP A 641 -2.51 29.30 -4.41
N ALA A 642 -3.25 28.21 -4.60
CA ALA A 642 -4.28 27.77 -3.66
C ALA A 642 -3.70 27.42 -2.28
N ALA A 643 -2.62 26.64 -2.23
CA ALA A 643 -1.94 26.25 -0.99
C ALA A 643 -1.33 27.48 -0.27
N LEU A 644 -0.67 28.38 -1.01
CA LEU A 644 -0.07 29.58 -0.44
C LEU A 644 -1.11 30.61 0.02
N ARG A 645 -2.26 30.70 -0.66
CA ARG A 645 -3.39 31.49 -0.18
C ARG A 645 -3.92 30.93 1.14
N LYS A 646 -4.03 29.60 1.25
CA LYS A 646 -4.44 28.95 2.50
C LYS A 646 -3.45 29.21 3.63
N ALA A 647 -2.15 29.17 3.35
CA ALA A 647 -1.11 29.53 4.32
C ALA A 647 -1.26 30.98 4.84
N ALA A 648 -1.60 31.92 3.95
CA ALA A 648 -1.84 33.31 4.32
C ALA A 648 -3.12 33.48 5.14
N GLU A 649 -4.22 32.80 4.78
CA GLU A 649 -5.48 32.81 5.53
C GLU A 649 -5.32 32.27 6.96
N LEU A 650 -4.39 31.31 7.15
CA LEU A 650 -4.04 30.73 8.44
C LEU A 650 -2.96 31.55 9.20
N GLY A 651 -2.48 32.66 8.65
CA GLY A 651 -1.56 33.58 9.33
C GLY A 651 -0.09 33.16 9.30
N SER A 652 0.41 32.52 8.23
CA SER A 652 1.86 32.23 8.12
C SER A 652 2.69 33.52 8.08
N GLU A 653 3.72 33.57 8.91
CA GLU A 653 4.69 34.68 8.97
C GLU A 653 6.00 34.37 8.21
N ARG A 654 6.03 33.28 7.43
CA ARG A 654 7.23 32.85 6.69
C ARG A 654 7.67 33.92 5.68
N PRO A 655 8.95 34.31 5.69
CA PRO A 655 9.45 35.37 4.79
C PRO A 655 9.34 34.97 3.31
N GLU A 656 9.42 33.68 2.98
CA GLU A 656 9.28 33.16 1.62
C GLU A 656 7.85 33.13 1.08
N LEU A 657 6.81 33.26 1.93
CA LEU A 657 5.41 33.12 1.50
C LEU A 657 5.06 34.09 0.36
N ILE A 658 5.42 35.36 0.52
CA ILE A 658 5.07 36.40 -0.44
C ILE A 658 5.81 36.21 -1.77
N PRO A 659 7.15 36.03 -1.79
CA PRO A 659 7.87 35.70 -3.02
C PRO A 659 7.25 34.52 -3.78
N LEU A 660 6.92 33.43 -3.09
CA LEU A 660 6.32 32.24 -3.70
C LEU A 660 4.93 32.51 -4.29
N ARG A 661 4.12 33.34 -3.63
CA ARG A 661 2.80 33.75 -4.16
C ARG A 661 2.93 34.59 -5.42
N MET A 662 3.93 35.45 -5.49
CA MET A 662 4.18 36.25 -6.67
C MET A 662 4.65 35.39 -7.85
N GLU A 663 5.55 34.43 -7.59
CA GLU A 663 6.02 33.45 -8.58
C GLU A 663 4.87 32.60 -9.12
N ALA A 664 4.02 32.05 -8.25
CA ALA A 664 2.85 31.28 -8.69
C ALA A 664 1.91 32.10 -9.58
N LYS A 665 1.65 33.37 -9.22
CA LYS A 665 0.78 34.26 -10.01
C LYS A 665 1.40 34.72 -11.33
N GLU A 666 2.72 34.89 -11.37
CA GLU A 666 3.45 35.19 -12.59
C GLU A 666 3.31 34.04 -13.60
N ILE A 667 3.50 32.79 -13.16
CA ILE A 667 3.30 31.60 -14.00
C ILE A 667 1.86 31.48 -14.50
N LEU A 668 0.87 31.86 -13.67
CA LEU A 668 -0.54 31.88 -14.05
C LEU A 668 -0.94 33.04 -14.97
N GLY A 669 -0.09 34.05 -15.13
CA GLY A 669 -0.43 35.30 -15.80
C GLY A 669 -1.45 36.17 -15.03
N ASP A 670 -1.61 35.96 -13.72
CA ASP A 670 -2.49 36.75 -12.85
C ASP A 670 -1.79 38.05 -12.39
N TRP A 671 -1.56 38.95 -13.36
CA TRP A 671 -0.85 40.21 -13.14
C TRP A 671 -1.61 41.16 -12.21
N MET A 672 -2.95 41.16 -12.26
CA MET A 672 -3.79 41.92 -11.34
C MET A 672 -3.67 41.40 -9.90
N GLY A 673 -3.59 40.08 -9.71
CA GLY A 673 -3.34 39.48 -8.41
C GLY A 673 -1.99 39.90 -7.82
N ILE A 674 -0.93 40.00 -8.63
CA ILE A 674 0.37 40.53 -8.18
C ILE A 674 0.25 41.98 -7.73
N ILE A 675 -0.47 42.81 -8.48
CA ILE A 675 -0.72 44.20 -8.11
C ILE A 675 -1.44 44.27 -6.75
N HIS A 676 -2.54 43.54 -6.55
CA HIS A 676 -3.28 43.53 -5.28
C HIS A 676 -2.46 43.02 -4.09
N LEU A 677 -1.51 42.09 -4.30
CA LEU A 677 -0.63 41.60 -3.22
C LEU A 677 0.38 42.65 -2.72
N LEU A 678 0.74 43.58 -3.60
CA LEU A 678 1.72 44.63 -3.34
C LEU A 678 1.06 45.97 -2.97
N GLU A 679 -0.16 46.20 -3.46
CA GLU A 679 -1.01 47.31 -3.05
C GLU A 679 -1.37 47.20 -1.56
N GLY A 680 -1.09 48.26 -0.80
CA GLY A 680 -1.31 48.30 0.65
C GLY A 680 -0.05 48.07 1.50
N ARG A 681 1.09 47.72 0.89
CA ARG A 681 2.38 47.70 1.59
C ARG A 681 2.92 49.11 1.75
N SER A 682 3.31 49.47 2.97
CA SER A 682 3.93 50.77 3.27
C SER A 682 5.32 50.91 2.64
N ARG A 683 6.02 49.80 2.38
CA ARG A 683 7.36 49.80 1.79
C ARG A 683 7.56 48.59 0.87
N LEU A 684 8.00 48.84 -0.37
CA LEU A 684 8.34 47.82 -1.35
C LEU A 684 9.85 47.59 -1.40
N SER A 685 10.28 46.33 -1.52
CA SER A 685 11.67 45.98 -1.82
C SER A 685 12.02 46.22 -3.30
N ALA A 686 13.29 46.10 -3.67
CA ALA A 686 13.72 46.19 -5.07
C ALA A 686 13.05 45.10 -5.94
N ASN A 687 12.94 43.87 -5.42
CA ASN A 687 12.27 42.76 -6.09
C ASN A 687 10.76 43.02 -6.25
N ASP A 688 10.09 43.52 -5.19
CA ASP A 688 8.66 43.85 -5.26
C ASP A 688 8.41 44.96 -6.30
N THR A 689 9.30 45.96 -6.35
CA THR A 689 9.24 47.06 -7.31
C THR A 689 9.40 46.54 -8.75
N LEU A 690 10.34 45.61 -8.97
CA LEU A 690 10.57 45.01 -10.28
C LEU A 690 9.35 44.23 -10.74
N MET A 691 8.79 43.39 -9.87
CA MET A 691 7.62 42.57 -10.16
C MET A 691 6.36 43.41 -10.38
N LEU A 692 6.15 44.46 -9.58
CA LEU A 692 5.07 45.40 -9.79
C LEU A 692 5.22 46.13 -11.14
N GLY A 693 6.45 46.51 -11.51
CA GLY A 693 6.75 47.07 -12.82
C GLY A 693 6.39 46.13 -13.96
N ARG A 694 6.77 44.84 -13.87
CA ARG A 694 6.47 43.81 -14.88
C ARG A 694 4.97 43.56 -15.01
N ALA A 695 4.25 43.46 -13.90
CA ALA A 695 2.81 43.29 -13.91
C ALA A 695 2.10 44.46 -14.62
N ASN A 696 2.55 45.70 -14.36
CA ASN A 696 2.04 46.88 -15.07
C ASN A 696 2.43 46.88 -16.55
N GLN A 697 3.62 46.39 -16.91
CA GLN A 697 4.02 46.25 -18.32
C GLN A 697 3.09 45.26 -19.05
N ALA A 698 2.91 44.06 -18.50
CA ALA A 698 2.10 43.02 -19.11
C ALA A 698 0.63 43.45 -19.29
N LEU A 699 0.02 44.05 -18.27
CA LEU A 699 -1.35 44.59 -18.39
C LEU A 699 -1.44 45.75 -19.38
N GLY A 700 -0.42 46.61 -19.40
CA GLY A 700 -0.32 47.68 -20.40
C GLY A 700 -0.28 47.11 -21.82
N ASP A 701 0.54 46.08 -22.05
CA ASP A 701 0.68 45.41 -23.33
C ASP A 701 -0.62 44.70 -23.75
N ASP A 702 -1.33 44.06 -22.82
CA ASP A 702 -2.64 43.45 -23.05
C ASP A 702 -3.68 44.48 -23.48
N HIS A 703 -3.77 45.60 -22.77
CA HIS A 703 -4.68 46.69 -23.13
C HIS A 703 -4.30 47.36 -24.46
N ALA A 704 -3.00 47.51 -24.74
CA ALA A 704 -2.50 48.04 -26.00
C ALA A 704 -2.86 47.11 -27.18
N ARG A 705 -2.71 45.78 -27.01
CA ARG A 705 -3.16 44.78 -28.00
C ARG A 705 -4.66 44.85 -28.24
N GLY A 706 -5.44 45.11 -27.20
CA GLY A 706 -6.88 45.36 -27.28
C GLY A 706 -7.28 46.76 -27.77
N ALA A 707 -6.32 47.60 -28.20
CA ALA A 707 -6.51 49.00 -28.59
C ALA A 707 -7.14 49.90 -27.51
N SER A 708 -7.12 49.49 -26.24
CA SER A 708 -7.53 50.30 -25.09
C SER A 708 -6.37 51.17 -24.60
N TRP A 709 -5.99 52.16 -25.41
CA TRP A 709 -4.80 52.98 -25.16
C TRP A 709 -4.85 53.79 -23.86
N ALA A 710 -6.04 54.20 -23.40
CA ALA A 710 -6.20 54.92 -22.15
C ALA A 710 -5.87 54.04 -20.92
N SER A 711 -6.30 52.78 -20.94
CA SER A 711 -5.96 51.82 -19.88
C SER A 711 -4.48 51.45 -19.95
N ALA A 712 -3.95 51.21 -21.15
CA ALA A 712 -2.54 50.90 -21.36
C ALA A 712 -1.62 52.02 -20.83
N GLU A 713 -1.93 53.27 -21.17
CA GLU A 713 -1.25 54.46 -20.66
C GLU A 713 -1.16 54.47 -19.13
N SER A 714 -2.29 54.22 -18.45
CA SER A 714 -2.36 54.24 -16.99
C SER A 714 -1.45 53.19 -16.36
N PHE A 715 -1.43 51.96 -16.88
CA PHE A 715 -0.58 50.90 -16.35
C PHE A 715 0.90 51.18 -16.60
N TYR A 716 1.28 51.57 -17.82
CA TYR A 716 2.68 51.91 -18.12
C TYR A 716 3.22 53.04 -17.24
N LEU A 717 2.44 54.13 -17.12
CA LEU A 717 2.82 55.28 -16.30
C LEU A 717 2.96 54.88 -14.82
N ARG A 718 2.02 54.07 -14.32
CA ARG A 718 2.04 53.58 -12.95
C ARG A 718 3.30 52.76 -12.67
N GLY A 719 3.63 51.80 -13.53
CA GLY A 719 4.85 50.99 -13.41
C GLY A 719 6.11 51.85 -13.41
N ALA A 720 6.24 52.78 -14.38
CA ALA A 720 7.39 53.67 -14.48
C ALA A 720 7.54 54.59 -13.24
N THR A 721 6.42 55.07 -12.70
CA THR A 721 6.38 55.95 -11.52
C THR A 721 6.85 55.22 -10.27
N VAL A 722 6.38 53.98 -10.06
CA VAL A 722 6.80 53.15 -8.92
C VAL A 722 8.30 52.90 -8.95
N ILE A 723 8.85 52.56 -10.12
CA ILE A 723 10.29 52.33 -10.26
C ILE A 723 11.08 53.62 -10.02
N ARG A 724 10.63 54.75 -10.58
CA ARG A 724 11.25 56.06 -10.32
C ARG A 724 11.28 56.40 -8.84
N GLN A 725 10.18 56.19 -8.13
CA GLN A 725 10.12 56.44 -6.69
C GLN A 725 11.11 55.55 -5.92
N ALA A 726 11.27 54.29 -6.33
CA ALA A 726 12.28 53.41 -5.74
C ALA A 726 13.72 53.90 -5.95
N PHE A 727 14.03 54.57 -7.07
CA PHE A 727 15.33 55.22 -7.27
C PHE A 727 15.51 56.45 -6.37
N ILE A 728 14.48 57.30 -6.26
CA ILE A 728 14.49 58.51 -5.41
C ILE A 728 14.68 58.12 -3.93
N ASP A 729 14.00 57.07 -3.49
CA ASP A 729 14.06 56.60 -2.10
C ASP A 729 15.33 55.76 -1.80
N HIS A 730 16.24 55.61 -2.76
CA HIS A 730 17.41 54.73 -2.66
C HIS A 730 17.04 53.26 -2.31
N ARG A 731 15.95 52.75 -2.88
CA ARG A 731 15.44 51.38 -2.65
C ARG A 731 15.72 50.41 -3.80
N ALA A 732 16.40 50.85 -4.85
CA ALA A 732 16.74 50.04 -6.03
C ALA A 732 18.00 49.15 -5.86
N HIS A 733 18.54 49.01 -4.63
CA HIS A 733 19.76 48.26 -4.37
C HIS A 733 19.66 46.79 -4.82
N GLY A 734 20.69 46.30 -5.50
CA GLY A 734 20.77 44.93 -6.02
C GLY A 734 20.11 44.70 -7.38
N LEU A 735 19.23 45.60 -7.86
CA LEU A 735 18.49 45.47 -9.12
C LEU A 735 18.48 46.77 -9.95
N VAL A 736 19.53 47.59 -9.83
CA VAL A 736 19.64 48.89 -10.51
C VAL A 736 19.44 48.76 -12.02
N GLU A 737 20.16 47.85 -12.68
CA GLU A 737 20.12 47.72 -14.13
C GLU A 737 18.77 47.15 -14.65
N PRO A 738 18.22 46.05 -14.09
CA PRO A 738 16.89 45.57 -14.47
C PRO A 738 15.78 46.61 -14.28
N LEU A 739 15.79 47.35 -13.17
CA LEU A 739 14.81 48.40 -12.91
C LEU A 739 14.98 49.58 -13.86
N LYS A 740 16.22 49.95 -14.18
CA LYS A 740 16.51 51.02 -15.15
C LYS A 740 16.03 50.66 -16.55
N SER A 741 16.30 49.44 -17.01
CA SER A 741 15.81 48.92 -18.29
C SER A 741 14.27 48.89 -18.33
N LEU A 742 13.64 48.33 -17.30
CA LEU A 742 12.18 48.24 -17.26
C LEU A 742 11.50 49.63 -17.17
N LYS A 743 12.08 50.57 -16.41
CA LYS A 743 11.63 51.97 -16.37
C LYS A 743 11.72 52.60 -17.76
N PHE A 744 12.81 52.35 -18.48
CA PHE A 744 12.99 52.84 -19.86
C PHE A 744 11.88 52.30 -20.77
N ASP A 745 11.66 50.98 -20.78
CA ASP A 745 10.66 50.33 -21.64
C ASP A 745 9.23 50.80 -21.34
N LEU A 746 8.84 50.81 -20.06
CA LEU A 746 7.53 51.30 -19.61
C LEU A 746 7.30 52.76 -19.99
N THR A 747 8.32 53.61 -19.87
CA THR A 747 8.21 55.03 -20.19
C THR A 747 8.09 55.26 -21.69
N VAL A 748 8.83 54.50 -22.52
CA VAL A 748 8.70 54.55 -23.97
C VAL A 748 7.33 54.05 -24.42
N ALA A 749 6.85 52.95 -23.83
CA ALA A 749 5.52 52.40 -24.10
C ALA A 749 4.41 53.37 -23.68
N TYR A 750 4.55 54.05 -22.54
CA TYR A 750 3.64 55.11 -22.09
C TYR A 750 3.52 56.24 -23.12
N VAL A 751 4.63 56.81 -23.56
CA VAL A 751 4.62 57.89 -24.56
C VAL A 751 3.98 57.43 -25.87
N SER A 752 4.28 56.21 -26.31
CA SER A 752 3.65 55.60 -27.48
C SER A 752 2.14 55.42 -27.29
N ALA A 753 1.67 54.94 -26.14
CA ALA A 753 0.24 54.76 -25.85
C ALA A 753 -0.51 56.11 -25.89
N VAL A 754 0.06 57.15 -25.29
CA VAL A 754 -0.49 58.52 -25.34
C VAL A 754 -0.58 59.01 -26.78
N ALA A 755 0.44 58.77 -27.61
CA ALA A 755 0.44 59.17 -29.01
C ALA A 755 -0.61 58.44 -29.87
N HIS A 756 -0.88 57.16 -29.59
CA HIS A 756 -1.93 56.40 -30.26
C HIS A 756 -3.34 56.84 -29.83
N ARG A 757 -3.49 57.29 -28.58
CA ARG A 757 -4.73 57.85 -28.04
C ARG A 757 -5.01 59.26 -28.57
N ALA A 758 -4.04 60.16 -28.49
CA ALA A 758 -4.14 61.56 -28.89
C ALA A 758 -4.01 61.71 -30.41
N ARG A 759 -5.12 61.46 -31.13
CA ARG A 759 -5.15 61.49 -32.60
C ARG A 759 -5.36 62.88 -33.18
N ARG A 760 -6.07 63.76 -32.45
CA ARG A 760 -6.38 65.11 -32.92
C ARG A 760 -5.24 66.07 -32.60
N ASP A 761 -4.99 67.03 -33.48
CA ASP A 761 -3.93 68.04 -33.29
C ASP A 761 -4.09 68.79 -31.95
N ASP A 762 -5.33 69.05 -31.50
CA ASP A 762 -5.61 69.70 -30.22
C ASP A 762 -5.25 68.86 -28.98
N GLU A 763 -5.15 67.54 -29.12
CA GLU A 763 -4.78 66.59 -28.07
C GLU A 763 -3.26 66.32 -28.03
N LYS A 764 -2.52 66.72 -29.09
CA LYS A 764 -1.07 66.48 -29.22
C LYS A 764 -0.24 67.11 -28.10
N ILE A 765 -0.78 68.08 -27.37
CA ILE A 765 -0.14 68.62 -26.18
C ILE A 765 0.08 67.56 -25.09
N GLU A 766 -0.78 66.55 -25.01
CA GLU A 766 -0.64 65.45 -24.05
C GLU A 766 0.54 64.54 -24.42
N VAL A 767 0.83 64.38 -25.72
CA VAL A 767 2.01 63.64 -26.21
C VAL A 767 3.30 64.39 -25.85
N TRP A 768 3.28 65.72 -25.97
CA TRP A 768 4.39 66.55 -25.47
C TRP A 768 4.57 66.37 -23.96
N ASP A 769 3.50 66.45 -23.17
CA ASP A 769 3.58 66.26 -21.71
C ASP A 769 4.12 64.88 -21.33
N ALA A 770 3.72 63.84 -22.06
CA ALA A 770 4.22 62.50 -21.86
C ALA A 770 5.73 62.40 -22.16
N ALA A 771 6.19 62.98 -23.28
CA ALA A 771 7.61 63.02 -23.64
C ALA A 771 8.45 63.86 -22.67
N ALA A 772 7.93 65.00 -22.20
CA ALA A 772 8.58 65.82 -21.19
C ALA A 772 8.68 65.07 -19.85
N ARG A 773 7.63 64.34 -19.46
CA ARG A 773 7.65 63.46 -18.29
C ARG A 773 8.66 62.32 -18.42
N ALA A 774 8.81 61.73 -19.60
CA ALA A 774 9.86 60.75 -19.86
C ALA A 774 11.25 61.31 -19.57
N TRP A 775 11.50 62.56 -19.97
CA TRP A 775 12.75 63.26 -19.67
C TRP A 775 12.96 63.50 -18.17
N GLN A 776 11.90 63.87 -17.43
CA GLN A 776 11.93 64.00 -15.96
C GLN A 776 12.16 62.65 -15.25
N PHE A 777 11.86 61.54 -15.92
CA PHE A 777 12.12 60.19 -15.44
C PHE A 777 13.54 59.71 -15.80
N GLU A 778 14.37 60.60 -16.38
CA GLU A 778 15.74 60.32 -16.85
C GLU A 778 15.76 59.24 -17.95
N VAL A 779 14.69 59.19 -18.76
CA VAL A 779 14.59 58.30 -19.92
C VAL A 779 14.88 59.09 -21.19
N HIS A 780 16.12 59.04 -21.63
CA HIS A 780 16.61 59.76 -22.81
C HIS A 780 16.51 58.90 -24.06
N HIS A 781 15.33 58.85 -24.67
CA HIS A 781 15.08 58.12 -25.92
C HIS A 781 14.81 59.07 -27.08
N ARG A 782 15.53 58.88 -28.19
CA ARG A 782 15.48 59.75 -29.38
C ARG A 782 14.09 59.79 -30.01
N GLY A 783 13.45 58.62 -30.13
CA GLY A 783 12.13 58.51 -30.74
C GLY A 783 11.04 59.25 -29.95
N THR A 784 11.05 59.15 -28.61
CA THR A 784 10.06 59.83 -27.77
C THR A 784 10.28 61.33 -27.73
N ALA A 785 11.54 61.79 -27.72
CA ALA A 785 11.87 63.21 -27.81
C ALA A 785 11.40 63.82 -29.15
N ALA A 786 11.72 63.17 -30.27
CA ALA A 786 11.27 63.62 -31.59
C ALA A 786 9.74 63.63 -31.70
N LEU A 787 9.07 62.59 -31.19
CA LEU A 787 7.61 62.49 -31.18
C LEU A 787 6.97 63.62 -30.37
N GLY A 788 7.49 63.92 -29.18
CA GLY A 788 7.01 65.04 -28.36
C GLY A 788 7.23 66.40 -29.04
N ILE A 789 8.42 66.63 -29.60
CA ILE A 789 8.77 67.88 -30.30
C ILE A 789 7.83 68.12 -31.49
N ASN A 790 7.58 67.09 -32.31
CA ASN A 790 6.63 67.18 -33.42
C ASN A 790 5.20 67.43 -32.92
N ALA A 791 4.77 66.74 -31.86
CA ALA A 791 3.46 66.95 -31.26
C ALA A 791 3.27 68.38 -30.71
N ALA A 792 4.32 69.01 -30.17
CA ALA A 792 4.32 70.41 -29.78
C ALA A 792 4.16 71.36 -30.98
N ALA A 793 4.76 71.04 -32.12
CA ALA A 793 4.60 71.79 -33.36
C ALA A 793 3.17 71.68 -33.90
N ASP A 794 2.60 70.48 -33.91
CA ASP A 794 1.22 70.22 -34.38
C ASP A 794 0.21 70.93 -33.48
N TRP A 795 0.33 70.78 -32.16
CA TRP A 795 -0.56 71.42 -31.20
C TRP A 795 -0.49 72.94 -31.27
N SER A 796 0.70 73.54 -31.33
CA SER A 796 0.82 75.00 -31.40
C SER A 796 0.28 75.58 -32.70
N ALA A 797 0.33 74.83 -33.81
CA ALA A 797 -0.34 75.20 -35.06
C ALA A 797 -1.88 75.10 -34.93
N ALA A 798 -2.39 74.06 -34.28
CA ALA A 798 -3.82 73.92 -33.98
C ALA A 798 -4.33 75.03 -33.04
N ALA A 799 -3.58 75.39 -32.01
CA ALA A 799 -3.90 76.48 -31.10
C ALA A 799 -4.10 77.81 -31.83
N LEU A 800 -3.27 78.11 -32.83
CA LEU A 800 -3.45 79.29 -33.70
C LEU A 800 -4.71 79.22 -34.57
N ARG A 801 -5.19 78.03 -34.95
CA ARG A 801 -6.42 77.90 -35.74
C ARG A 801 -7.70 78.09 -34.90
N ARG A 802 -7.58 78.20 -33.57
CA ARG A 802 -8.74 78.38 -32.69
C ARG A 802 -9.45 79.70 -32.98
N PRO A 803 -10.80 79.72 -32.95
CA PRO A 803 -11.59 80.90 -33.30
C PRO A 803 -11.50 82.01 -32.25
N ARG A 804 -11.31 81.65 -30.97
CA ARG A 804 -11.13 82.61 -29.87
C ARG A 804 -9.74 82.47 -29.28
N ALA A 805 -9.12 83.60 -29.01
CA ALA A 805 -7.89 83.65 -28.23
C ALA A 805 -8.25 83.64 -26.73
N ASP A 806 -7.51 82.89 -25.93
CA ASP A 806 -7.67 82.87 -24.49
C ASP A 806 -6.31 82.88 -23.76
N GLU A 807 -6.32 83.39 -22.53
CA GLU A 807 -5.10 83.59 -21.74
C GLU A 807 -4.45 82.25 -21.33
N ALA A 808 -5.23 81.18 -21.16
CA ALA A 808 -4.71 79.87 -20.77
C ALA A 808 -3.90 79.23 -21.91
N THR A 809 -4.40 79.31 -23.15
CA THR A 809 -3.69 78.86 -24.35
C THR A 809 -2.41 79.68 -24.58
N LEU A 810 -2.45 81.01 -24.37
CA LEU A 810 -1.23 81.85 -24.46
C LEU A 810 -0.19 81.45 -23.40
N ARG A 811 -0.59 81.32 -22.14
CA ARG A 811 0.29 80.84 -21.07
C ARG A 811 0.91 79.50 -21.44
N ARG A 812 0.11 78.57 -21.96
CA ARG A 812 0.56 77.24 -22.36
C ARG A 812 1.56 77.28 -23.52
N LEU A 813 1.35 78.12 -24.54
CA LEU A 813 2.29 78.32 -25.64
C LEU A 813 3.64 78.88 -25.17
N THR A 814 3.61 79.86 -24.26
CA THR A 814 4.83 80.45 -23.68
C THR A 814 5.59 79.43 -22.83
N THR A 815 4.90 78.68 -21.97
CA THR A 815 5.50 77.60 -21.19
C THR A 815 6.08 76.52 -22.10
N LEU A 816 5.38 76.14 -23.17
CA LEU A 816 5.82 75.16 -24.15
C LEU A 816 7.10 75.61 -24.87
N ALA A 817 7.15 76.87 -25.32
CA ALA A 817 8.34 77.44 -25.97
C ALA A 817 9.57 77.41 -25.04
N ASN A 818 9.40 77.78 -23.77
CA ASN A 818 10.49 77.76 -22.79
C ASN A 818 10.92 76.31 -22.48
N ALA A 819 9.97 75.39 -22.32
CA ALA A 819 10.27 73.99 -22.07
C ALA A 819 11.01 73.33 -23.24
N LEU A 820 10.66 73.68 -24.48
CA LEU A 820 11.39 73.24 -25.68
C LEU A 820 12.83 73.75 -25.70
N LYS A 821 13.07 75.03 -25.38
CA LYS A 821 14.43 75.59 -25.28
C LYS A 821 15.27 74.86 -24.23
N MET A 822 14.69 74.60 -23.06
CA MET A 822 15.36 73.85 -22.00
C MET A 822 15.64 72.40 -22.41
N LEU A 823 14.71 71.74 -23.11
CA LEU A 823 14.91 70.40 -23.63
C LEU A 823 16.05 70.37 -24.67
N VAL A 824 16.10 71.33 -25.59
CA VAL A 824 17.17 71.44 -26.59
C VAL A 824 18.54 71.61 -25.92
N ALA A 825 18.66 72.53 -24.97
CA ALA A 825 19.90 72.73 -24.22
C ALA A 825 20.36 71.44 -23.52
N ASN A 826 19.43 70.68 -22.93
CA ASN A 826 19.74 69.39 -22.32
C ASN A 826 20.14 68.33 -23.37
N ILE A 827 19.48 68.29 -24.53
CA ILE A 827 19.77 67.34 -25.61
C ILE A 827 21.18 67.58 -26.18
N GLU A 828 21.61 68.83 -26.33
CA GLU A 828 22.94 69.19 -26.84
C GLU A 828 24.08 68.64 -25.96
N MET A 829 23.82 68.43 -24.66
CA MET A 829 24.78 67.83 -23.74
C MET A 829 25.00 66.32 -23.96
N HIS A 830 24.15 65.62 -24.74
CA HIS A 830 24.18 64.15 -24.90
C HIS A 830 24.98 63.65 -26.13
N GLY A 831 25.76 64.51 -26.79
CA GLY A 831 26.73 64.13 -27.83
C GLY A 831 26.18 64.13 -29.27
N SER A 832 27.06 63.78 -30.23
CA SER A 832 26.83 63.98 -31.68
C SER A 832 25.60 63.29 -32.24
N GLY A 833 25.19 62.16 -31.67
CA GLY A 833 24.01 61.42 -32.13
C GLY A 833 22.66 62.12 -31.86
N TRP A 834 22.64 63.22 -31.10
CA TRP A 834 21.43 63.99 -30.80
C TRP A 834 21.29 65.28 -31.62
N GLN A 835 22.26 65.62 -32.47
CA GLN A 835 22.29 66.88 -33.21
C GLN A 835 21.07 67.11 -34.09
N SER A 836 20.56 66.07 -34.76
CA SER A 836 19.36 66.19 -35.61
C SER A 836 18.10 66.54 -34.81
N ILE A 837 17.98 66.02 -33.58
CA ILE A 837 16.85 66.26 -32.68
C ILE A 837 16.99 67.63 -32.02
N ALA A 838 18.20 68.02 -31.61
CA ALA A 838 18.47 69.36 -31.08
C ALA A 838 18.10 70.44 -32.10
N LYS A 839 18.51 70.26 -33.37
CA LYS A 839 18.15 71.16 -34.46
C LYS A 839 16.63 71.24 -34.66
N LEU A 840 15.97 70.09 -34.78
CA LEU A 840 14.50 70.02 -34.90
C LEU A 840 13.79 70.74 -33.73
N GLY A 841 14.25 70.50 -32.50
CA GLY A 841 13.72 71.16 -31.31
C GLY A 841 13.94 72.67 -31.30
N SER A 842 15.10 73.17 -31.75
CA SER A 842 15.41 74.60 -31.81
C SER A 842 14.55 75.32 -32.86
N ASP A 843 14.38 74.71 -34.03
CA ASP A 843 13.53 75.22 -35.11
C ASP A 843 12.08 75.33 -34.62
N ILE A 844 11.56 74.28 -33.96
CA ILE A 844 10.21 74.24 -33.41
C ILE A 844 10.06 75.20 -32.22
N ALA A 845 11.04 75.34 -31.34
CA ALA A 845 10.99 76.28 -30.22
C ALA A 845 10.87 77.74 -30.70
N SER A 846 11.60 78.08 -31.77
CA SER A 846 11.54 79.39 -32.42
C SER A 846 10.18 79.60 -33.07
N ALA A 847 9.66 78.61 -33.79
CA ALA A 847 8.32 78.65 -34.37
C ALA A 847 7.23 78.83 -33.31
N VAL A 848 7.25 78.04 -32.23
CA VAL A 848 6.28 78.15 -31.12
C VAL A 848 6.36 79.53 -30.46
N SER A 849 7.55 80.10 -30.28
CA SER A 849 7.73 81.46 -29.73
C SER A 849 7.07 82.52 -30.63
N ALA A 850 7.27 82.45 -31.95
CA ALA A 850 6.65 83.37 -32.90
C ALA A 850 5.11 83.20 -32.95
N ARG A 851 4.64 81.96 -32.83
CA ARG A 851 3.20 81.66 -32.72
C ARG A 851 2.61 82.22 -31.44
N ALA A 852 3.31 82.14 -30.31
CA ALA A 852 2.88 82.72 -29.04
C ALA A 852 2.70 84.25 -29.13
N GLN A 853 3.65 84.97 -29.73
CA GLN A 853 3.56 86.42 -29.96
C GLN A 853 2.38 86.77 -30.89
N THR A 854 2.18 85.98 -31.94
CA THR A 854 1.05 86.15 -32.86
C THR A 854 -0.29 85.92 -32.15
N TYR A 855 -0.36 84.92 -31.27
CA TYR A 855 -1.55 84.62 -30.47
C TYR A 855 -1.82 85.69 -29.41
N GLU A 856 -0.77 86.25 -28.78
CA GLU A 856 -0.86 87.38 -27.85
C GLU A 856 -1.41 88.64 -28.53
N ALA A 857 -0.94 88.94 -29.75
CA ALA A 857 -1.47 90.05 -30.54
C ALA A 857 -2.97 89.87 -30.85
N ARG A 858 -3.40 88.65 -31.17
CA ARG A 858 -4.83 88.32 -31.36
C ARG A 858 -5.64 88.45 -30.07
N LEU A 859 -5.09 88.04 -28.93
CA LEU A 859 -5.73 88.17 -27.62
C LEU A 859 -5.90 89.63 -27.18
N ARG A 860 -5.00 90.53 -27.59
CA ARG A 860 -5.11 91.97 -27.32
C ARG A 860 -6.06 92.70 -28.27
N ALA A 861 -6.34 92.12 -29.44
CA ALA A 861 -7.12 92.74 -30.51
C ALA A 861 -8.61 92.35 -30.52
N GLY A 862 -8.98 91.23 -29.89
CA GLY A 862 -10.37 90.80 -29.69
C GLY A 862 -10.73 90.87 -28.21
#